data_AF-M5G9T1-F1
#
_entry.id   AF-M5G9T1-F1
#
_cell.length_a   1.000
_cell.length_b   1.000
_cell.length_c   1.000
_cell.angle_alpha   90.00
_cell.angle_beta   90.00
_cell.angle_gamma   90.00
#
_symmetry.space_group_name_H-M   'P 1'
#
loop_
_entity.id
_entity.type
_entity.pdbx_description
1 polymer ?
#
loop_
_entity_poly.entity_id
_entity_poly.type
_entity_poly.pdbx_seq_one_letter_code
_entity_poly.pdbx_strand_id
1 'polypeptide(L)'
;MTAVSLSIRQHTASQTEIKALKFMNTALLPPPKLQVLAYLGIPLETGQPPEPKPDKLERRAESQFINPVTGDAYNANFTLVDGAWKVDSVELLPEGTQPSITLEELCLSESVLRKDARVCALAAEVGVTPEQLHADGWSIGLDERWPRRKRLQQCLLFARYHKDDHLYAHPLDFFPIIDSNLMEVVHIDFAPHRLDPSNPPSSKVPPLDAKLERPRIPPPQERHEYLPELMQGQEGFEGMREDLKPLFVVQPEGVSFKVEGRELEWQKWKMHIGFNSREGLTLNTITYTDGGVVRPIAYKLSLAEMVVPYAEPLYPHPRKFAFDIGEYGMGTLANELSLGCDCLGTICYLPGCFVSHSGAPVIVKHAICIHEEDAGLLWKHTDYRPGGRAQSVRARKLVVSLVATVANYEYIFYWSFYQDGAFELEIRLSGVLNVYLLAEGERAGRYATEVAPRIDAQYHQHLFSLRLDPMIDGIKNSVMETDVVASPYPTGSEENFAGNAFTTNSTVIQTTSEGERQWNADTDRRWTIINPNRKHYASGQPVGYKVMNCAFPKLLAQPGSWVRRRAPFARSSLWVTRFKEDRNWPSGKYVPQSGAAPEDSLVGWMKGDEKVDNEDIILFFTIGTNHIPRPEDWPVMPADMMRVTFKPVSFFRQNPALDVPSTSAQGSMYAFGAAQEHVGVSSHSD
;
A
#
# COMPACT_ATOMS: atom_id res chain seq x y z
N MET A 1 11.73 19.49 -9.72
CA MET A 1 11.47 18.78 -10.99
C MET A 1 11.85 19.64 -12.19
N THR A 2 11.19 20.76 -12.46
CA THR A 2 11.51 21.64 -13.63
C THR A 2 13.01 21.94 -13.80
N ALA A 3 13.69 22.36 -12.73
CA ALA A 3 15.12 22.66 -12.78
C ALA A 3 15.99 21.41 -13.02
N VAL A 4 15.61 20.24 -12.47
CA VAL A 4 16.30 18.97 -12.70
C VAL A 4 16.13 18.54 -14.16
N SER A 5 14.91 18.59 -14.68
CA SER A 5 14.62 18.26 -16.09
C SER A 5 15.31 19.20 -17.07
N LEU A 6 15.44 20.49 -16.72
CA LEU A 6 16.23 21.45 -17.50
C LEU A 6 17.73 21.07 -17.52
N SER A 7 18.31 20.74 -16.37
CA SER A 7 19.72 20.31 -16.30
C SER A 7 19.97 19.04 -17.14
N ILE A 8 19.03 18.09 -17.16
CA ILE A 8 19.11 16.89 -18.01
C ILE A 8 19.08 17.26 -19.49
N ARG A 9 18.14 18.12 -19.90
CA ARG A 9 18.03 18.57 -21.30
C ARG A 9 19.32 19.26 -21.76
N GLN A 10 19.89 20.13 -20.92
CA GLN A 10 21.14 20.81 -21.23
C GLN A 10 22.32 19.85 -21.32
N HIS A 11 22.43 18.92 -20.36
CA HIS A 11 23.51 17.93 -20.34
C HIS A 11 23.44 17.00 -21.56
N THR A 12 22.27 16.42 -21.85
CA THR A 12 22.08 15.52 -22.98
C THR A 12 22.28 16.22 -24.33
N ALA A 13 21.83 17.46 -24.49
CA ALA A 13 22.04 18.22 -25.72
C ALA A 13 23.51 18.56 -25.99
N SER A 14 24.34 18.69 -24.95
CA SER A 14 25.73 19.14 -25.08
C SER A 14 26.78 18.04 -24.92
N GLN A 15 26.45 16.94 -24.24
CA GLN A 15 27.44 15.93 -23.83
C GLN A 15 27.09 14.49 -24.24
N THR A 16 25.93 14.25 -24.86
CA THR A 16 25.52 12.88 -25.22
C THR A 16 24.90 12.80 -26.62
N GLU A 17 24.73 11.57 -27.11
CA GLU A 17 24.03 11.30 -28.38
C GLU A 17 22.50 11.19 -28.21
N ILE A 18 21.97 11.35 -26.99
CA ILE A 18 20.56 11.16 -26.68
C ILE A 18 19.74 12.31 -27.30
N LYS A 19 18.91 11.99 -28.31
CA LYS A 19 18.14 12.98 -29.07
C LYS A 19 16.69 13.17 -28.59
N ALA A 20 16.14 12.20 -27.87
CA ALA A 20 14.78 12.24 -27.36
C ALA A 20 14.76 11.83 -25.89
N LEU A 21 13.92 12.53 -25.11
CA LEU A 21 13.78 12.32 -23.67
C LEU A 21 12.31 12.18 -23.31
N LYS A 22 11.98 11.04 -22.72
CA LYS A 22 10.69 10.78 -22.07
C LYS A 22 10.94 10.60 -20.57
N PHE A 23 10.59 11.59 -19.76
CA PHE A 23 10.79 11.52 -18.31
C PHE A 23 9.80 10.53 -17.69
N MET A 24 10.30 9.65 -16.80
CA MET A 24 9.50 8.59 -16.18
C MET A 24 9.30 8.82 -14.69
N ASN A 25 10.36 9.25 -14.01
CA ASN A 25 10.31 9.54 -12.59
C ASN A 25 11.37 10.58 -12.22
N THR A 26 11.10 11.43 -11.24
CA THR A 26 12.09 12.32 -10.62
C THR A 26 11.81 12.39 -9.13
N ALA A 27 12.80 12.03 -8.32
CA ALA A 27 12.65 11.94 -6.87
C ALA A 27 13.78 12.68 -6.13
N LEU A 28 13.49 13.10 -4.90
CA LEU A 28 14.51 13.52 -3.95
C LEU A 28 15.30 12.29 -3.51
N LEU A 29 16.63 12.39 -3.51
CA LEU A 29 17.48 11.43 -2.80
C LEU A 29 17.62 11.93 -1.35
N PRO A 30 17.15 11.18 -0.34
CA PRO A 30 17.25 11.63 1.05
C PRO A 30 18.73 11.75 1.46
N PRO A 31 19.09 12.74 2.31
CA PRO A 31 20.41 12.79 2.91
C PRO A 31 20.65 11.55 3.81
N PRO A 32 21.92 11.22 4.12
CA PRO A 32 22.23 10.10 5.01
C PRO A 32 21.53 10.23 6.36
N LYS A 33 20.99 9.11 6.88
CA LYS A 33 20.20 9.04 8.12
C LYS A 33 20.86 9.76 9.29
N LEU A 34 22.14 9.48 9.54
CA LEU A 34 22.88 10.09 10.65
C LEU A 34 23.00 11.62 10.54
N GLN A 35 23.16 12.15 9.32
CA GLN A 35 23.22 13.60 9.11
C GLN A 35 21.87 14.26 9.35
N VAL A 36 20.77 13.62 8.94
CA VAL A 36 19.40 14.10 9.21
C VAL A 36 19.15 14.14 10.71
N LEU A 37 19.47 13.08 11.45
CA LEU A 37 19.31 13.02 12.90
C LEU A 37 20.12 14.12 13.61
N ALA A 38 21.39 14.29 13.25
CA ALA A 38 22.24 15.35 13.78
C ALA A 38 21.70 16.75 13.47
N TYR A 39 21.21 16.97 12.23
CA TYR A 39 20.64 18.25 11.82
C TYR A 39 19.37 18.63 12.61
N LEU A 40 18.54 17.65 12.91
CA LEU A 40 17.30 17.81 13.69
C LEU A 40 17.52 17.78 15.20
N GLY A 41 18.74 17.50 15.67
CA GLY A 41 19.04 17.36 17.09
C GLY A 41 18.36 16.13 17.72
N ILE A 42 18.14 15.07 16.95
CA ILE A 42 17.60 13.80 17.45
C ILE A 42 18.79 12.94 17.90
N PRO A 43 18.85 12.50 19.18
CA PRO A 43 19.97 11.74 19.66
C PRO A 43 19.95 10.30 19.14
N LEU A 44 21.15 9.72 18.93
CA LEU A 44 21.30 8.33 18.53
C LEU A 44 20.96 7.36 19.67
N GLU A 45 20.99 7.84 20.90
CA GLU A 45 20.53 7.12 22.09
C GLU A 45 19.81 8.11 23.03
N THR A 46 18.62 7.73 23.51
CA THR A 46 17.84 8.60 24.40
C THR A 46 18.64 9.07 25.61
N GLY A 47 18.58 10.37 25.92
CA GLY A 47 19.28 10.94 27.08
C GLY A 47 20.78 11.22 26.86
N GLN A 48 21.33 10.90 25.70
CA GLN A 48 22.63 11.42 25.25
C GLN A 48 22.43 12.72 24.45
N PRO A 49 23.44 13.61 24.38
CA PRO A 49 23.39 14.75 23.48
C PRO A 49 23.32 14.29 22.01
N PRO A 50 22.64 15.02 21.11
CA PRO A 50 22.68 14.75 19.68
C PRO A 50 24.09 14.92 19.11
N GLU A 51 24.35 14.24 17.99
CA GLU A 51 25.57 14.45 17.22
C GLU A 51 25.68 15.91 16.73
N PRO A 52 26.91 16.43 16.53
CA PRO A 52 27.10 17.79 16.04
C PRO A 52 26.34 18.03 14.72
N LYS A 53 25.57 19.12 14.70
CA LYS A 53 24.81 19.53 13.51
C LYS A 53 25.76 19.74 12.33
N PRO A 54 25.52 19.11 11.16
CA PRO A 54 26.33 19.35 9.98
C PRO A 54 26.12 20.78 9.47
N ASP A 55 27.19 21.39 8.92
CA ASP A 55 27.14 22.75 8.35
C ASP A 55 26.09 22.90 7.24
N LYS A 56 25.91 21.84 6.44
CA LYS A 56 24.92 21.76 5.37
C LYS A 56 24.41 20.34 5.21
N LEU A 57 23.14 20.21 4.81
CA LEU A 57 22.59 18.99 4.24
C LEU A 57 22.54 19.14 2.72
N GLU A 58 23.26 18.29 2.00
CA GLU A 58 23.27 18.34 0.54
C GLU A 58 21.91 17.91 -0.02
N ARG A 59 21.33 18.74 -0.89
CA ARG A 59 20.07 18.42 -1.56
C ARG A 59 20.39 17.68 -2.86
N ARG A 60 20.00 16.41 -2.93
CA ARG A 60 20.25 15.53 -4.09
C ARG A 60 18.96 15.09 -4.76
N ALA A 61 19.02 14.71 -6.01
CA ALA A 61 17.87 14.18 -6.74
C ALA A 61 18.31 13.05 -7.67
N GLU A 62 17.35 12.21 -8.03
CA GLU A 62 17.48 11.26 -9.13
C GLU A 62 16.38 11.50 -10.16
N SER A 63 16.67 11.20 -11.43
CA SER A 63 15.67 11.22 -12.49
C SER A 63 15.87 10.06 -13.44
N GLN A 64 14.77 9.35 -13.69
CA GLN A 64 14.68 8.25 -14.64
C GLN A 64 14.03 8.75 -15.92
N PHE A 65 14.60 8.41 -17.07
CA PHE A 65 14.04 8.77 -18.38
C PHE A 65 14.38 7.71 -19.43
N ILE A 66 13.61 7.68 -20.52
CA ILE A 66 13.78 6.77 -21.64
C ILE A 66 14.12 7.58 -22.89
N ASN A 67 15.01 7.04 -23.73
CA ASN A 67 15.11 7.46 -25.13
C ASN A 67 14.08 6.66 -25.95
N PRO A 68 12.94 7.25 -26.33
CA PRO A 68 11.87 6.51 -27.01
C PRO A 68 12.27 5.98 -28.39
N VAL A 69 13.35 6.51 -28.99
CA VAL A 69 13.85 6.06 -30.30
C VAL A 69 14.58 4.72 -30.19
N THR A 70 15.39 4.53 -29.14
CA THR A 70 16.20 3.31 -28.96
C THR A 70 15.57 2.33 -27.95
N GLY A 71 14.67 2.81 -27.09
CA GLY A 71 14.12 2.08 -25.96
C GLY A 71 15.04 2.02 -24.75
N ASP A 72 16.21 2.67 -24.80
CA ASP A 72 17.17 2.68 -23.71
C ASP A 72 16.67 3.53 -22.53
N ALA A 73 16.81 3.00 -21.33
CA ALA A 73 16.46 3.69 -20.08
C ALA A 73 17.71 4.20 -19.37
N TYR A 74 17.59 5.35 -18.72
CA TYR A 74 18.69 6.02 -18.03
C TYR A 74 18.27 6.43 -16.62
N ASN A 75 19.25 6.46 -15.71
CA ASN A 75 19.13 7.11 -14.41
C ASN A 75 20.18 8.19 -14.28
N ALA A 76 19.76 9.41 -13.95
CA ALA A 76 20.65 10.52 -13.71
C ALA A 76 20.58 10.96 -12.25
N ASN A 77 21.73 11.30 -11.67
CA ASN A 77 21.85 11.79 -10.30
C ASN A 77 22.28 13.25 -10.30
N PHE A 78 21.82 14.01 -9.32
CA PHE A 78 22.06 15.45 -9.24
C PHE A 78 22.37 15.89 -7.82
N THR A 79 23.18 16.93 -7.72
CA THR A 79 23.42 17.68 -6.49
C THR A 79 23.11 19.15 -6.71
N LEU A 80 22.39 19.77 -5.76
CA LEU A 80 22.11 21.20 -5.78
C LEU A 80 23.34 21.96 -5.24
N VAL A 81 23.96 22.77 -6.08
CA VAL A 81 25.15 23.59 -5.76
C VAL A 81 24.84 25.04 -6.09
N ASP A 82 24.96 25.93 -5.11
CA ASP A 82 24.73 27.39 -5.25
C ASP A 82 23.40 27.74 -5.94
N GLY A 83 22.33 27.02 -5.59
CA GLY A 83 20.99 27.22 -6.14
C GLY A 83 20.75 26.60 -7.53
N ALA A 84 21.73 25.92 -8.11
CA ALA A 84 21.63 25.26 -9.42
C ALA A 84 21.84 23.74 -9.33
N TRP A 85 21.02 22.96 -10.04
CA TRP A 85 21.17 21.50 -10.10
C TRP A 85 22.31 21.12 -11.05
N LYS A 86 23.37 20.52 -10.51
CA LYS A 86 24.47 19.94 -11.26
C LYS A 86 24.20 18.46 -11.51
N VAL A 87 24.53 17.99 -12.71
CA VAL A 87 24.42 16.58 -13.08
C VAL A 87 25.68 15.87 -12.56
N ASP A 88 25.50 14.92 -11.66
CA ASP A 88 26.59 14.12 -11.10
C ASP A 88 26.93 12.96 -12.03
N SER A 89 25.89 12.25 -12.50
CA SER A 89 26.01 11.14 -13.45
C SER A 89 24.76 11.02 -14.33
N VAL A 90 24.93 10.45 -15.53
CA VAL A 90 23.86 9.95 -16.39
C VAL A 90 24.25 8.54 -16.81
N GLU A 91 23.57 7.55 -16.26
CA GLU A 91 23.92 6.14 -16.42
C GLU A 91 22.90 5.44 -17.32
N LEU A 92 23.39 4.77 -18.35
CA LEU A 92 22.60 3.83 -19.15
C LEU A 92 22.27 2.60 -18.28
N LEU A 93 21.00 2.27 -18.16
CA LEU A 93 20.57 1.10 -17.41
C LEU A 93 20.80 -0.19 -18.22
N PRO A 94 20.96 -1.35 -17.56
CA PRO A 94 21.11 -2.62 -18.25
C PRO A 94 19.97 -2.88 -19.24
N GLU A 95 20.30 -3.52 -20.36
CA GLU A 95 19.33 -3.82 -21.41
C GLU A 95 18.08 -4.53 -20.87
N GLY A 96 16.91 -4.00 -21.23
CA GLY A 96 15.62 -4.54 -20.80
C GLY A 96 15.15 -4.07 -19.43
N THR A 97 15.90 -3.18 -18.76
CA THR A 97 15.42 -2.50 -17.55
C THR A 97 14.33 -1.50 -17.92
N GLN A 98 13.14 -1.64 -17.35
CA GLN A 98 12.00 -0.77 -17.61
C GLN A 98 11.65 0.04 -16.35
N PRO A 99 11.73 1.39 -16.40
CA PRO A 99 11.14 2.26 -15.39
C PRO A 99 9.62 2.06 -15.28
N SER A 100 9.01 2.56 -14.20
CA SER A 100 7.57 2.50 -13.94
C SER A 100 6.73 2.88 -15.16
N ILE A 101 5.61 2.19 -15.38
CA ILE A 101 4.57 2.57 -16.34
C ILE A 101 3.84 3.80 -15.78
N THR A 102 3.78 4.85 -16.58
CA THR A 102 3.23 6.14 -16.15
C THR A 102 1.76 6.28 -16.49
N LEU A 103 1.03 7.10 -15.74
CA LEU A 103 -0.38 7.41 -16.03
C LEU A 103 -0.59 7.94 -17.46
N GLU A 104 0.33 8.78 -17.95
CA GLU A 104 0.29 9.27 -19.34
C GLU A 104 0.36 8.12 -20.37
N GLU A 105 1.19 7.08 -20.13
CA GLU A 105 1.23 5.90 -21.00
C GLU A 105 -0.06 5.09 -20.96
N LEU A 106 -0.64 4.94 -19.76
CA LEU A 106 -1.90 4.22 -19.57
C LEU A 106 -3.05 4.94 -20.27
N CYS A 107 -3.19 6.27 -20.11
CA CYS A 107 -4.24 7.05 -20.76
C CYS A 107 -4.09 7.06 -22.30
N LEU A 108 -2.87 7.05 -22.82
CA LEU A 108 -2.63 7.02 -24.26
C LEU A 108 -3.00 5.67 -24.89
N SER A 109 -3.06 4.58 -24.11
CA SER A 109 -3.40 3.23 -24.61
C SER A 109 -4.77 3.21 -25.32
N GLU A 110 -5.82 3.80 -24.73
CA GLU A 110 -7.14 3.87 -25.36
C GLU A 110 -7.09 4.54 -26.74
N SER A 111 -6.34 5.64 -26.85
CA SER A 111 -6.20 6.38 -28.11
C SER A 111 -5.53 5.56 -29.21
N VAL A 112 -4.63 4.65 -28.85
CA VAL A 112 -4.00 3.71 -29.79
C VAL A 112 -4.99 2.64 -30.21
N LEU A 113 -5.71 2.04 -29.25
CA LEU A 113 -6.64 0.94 -29.48
C LEU A 113 -7.79 1.33 -30.41
N ARG A 114 -8.35 2.52 -30.22
CA ARG A 114 -9.43 3.07 -31.06
C ARG A 114 -9.03 3.37 -32.50
N LYS A 115 -7.72 3.32 -32.81
CA LYS A 115 -7.17 3.56 -34.16
C LYS A 115 -6.60 2.31 -34.81
N ASP A 116 -6.37 1.23 -34.04
CA ASP A 116 -5.86 -0.01 -34.59
C ASP A 116 -6.97 -0.78 -35.31
N ALA A 117 -6.80 -0.99 -36.62
CA ALA A 117 -7.81 -1.62 -37.47
C ALA A 117 -8.15 -3.05 -37.04
N ARG A 118 -7.21 -3.80 -36.44
CA ARG A 118 -7.44 -5.18 -36.00
C ARG A 118 -8.29 -5.20 -34.74
N VAL A 119 -7.96 -4.34 -33.78
CA VAL A 119 -8.74 -4.15 -32.53
C VAL A 119 -10.16 -3.70 -32.87
N CYS A 120 -10.31 -2.70 -33.73
CA CYS A 120 -11.62 -2.19 -34.15
C CYS A 120 -12.44 -3.25 -34.90
N ALA A 121 -11.81 -4.07 -35.75
CA ALA A 121 -12.51 -5.17 -36.42
C ALA A 121 -13.03 -6.21 -35.42
N LEU A 122 -12.21 -6.63 -34.45
CA LEU A 122 -12.60 -7.58 -33.41
C LEU A 122 -13.70 -7.06 -32.49
N ALA A 123 -13.73 -5.75 -32.23
CA ALA A 123 -14.79 -5.09 -31.47
C ALA A 123 -16.10 -5.01 -32.29
N ALA A 124 -16.01 -4.70 -33.58
CA ALA A 124 -17.16 -4.63 -34.47
C ALA A 124 -17.88 -5.98 -34.64
N GLU A 125 -17.16 -7.11 -34.58
CA GLU A 125 -17.75 -8.45 -34.59
C GLU A 125 -18.73 -8.71 -33.44
N VAL A 126 -18.62 -7.96 -32.34
CA VAL A 126 -19.51 -8.04 -31.18
C VAL A 126 -20.36 -6.78 -31.00
N GLY A 127 -20.46 -5.94 -32.04
CA GLY A 127 -21.30 -4.75 -32.04
C GLY A 127 -20.76 -3.56 -31.26
N VAL A 128 -19.48 -3.56 -30.90
CA VAL A 128 -18.83 -2.46 -30.16
C VAL A 128 -18.11 -1.54 -31.15
N THR A 129 -18.45 -0.25 -31.11
CA THR A 129 -17.79 0.78 -31.93
C THR A 129 -16.46 1.23 -31.33
N PRO A 130 -15.53 1.81 -32.11
CA PRO A 130 -14.28 2.35 -31.58
C PRO A 130 -14.49 3.34 -30.43
N GLU A 131 -15.51 4.20 -30.51
CA GLU A 131 -15.79 5.21 -29.48
C GLU A 131 -16.27 4.58 -28.16
N GLN A 132 -16.87 3.39 -28.22
CA GLN A 132 -17.31 2.62 -27.06
C GLN A 132 -16.19 1.76 -26.46
N LEU A 133 -15.04 1.65 -27.14
CA LEU A 133 -13.92 0.86 -26.66
C LEU A 133 -13.16 1.61 -25.57
N HIS A 134 -13.07 1.01 -24.39
CA HIS A 134 -12.30 1.52 -23.26
C HIS A 134 -11.34 0.46 -22.75
N ALA A 135 -10.28 0.91 -22.08
CA ALA A 135 -9.24 0.03 -21.62
C ALA A 135 -8.64 0.46 -20.29
N ASP A 136 -8.48 -0.50 -19.40
CA ASP A 136 -7.50 -0.40 -18.33
C ASP A 136 -6.16 -0.88 -18.88
N GLY A 137 -5.25 0.08 -19.10
CA GLY A 137 -3.85 -0.19 -19.43
C GLY A 137 -3.10 -0.72 -18.21
N TRP A 138 -2.45 -1.86 -18.36
CA TRP A 138 -1.67 -2.51 -17.31
C TRP A 138 -0.24 -2.76 -17.80
N SER A 139 0.73 -2.74 -16.88
CA SER A 139 2.02 -3.40 -17.11
C SER A 139 1.76 -4.81 -17.66
N ILE A 140 2.54 -5.25 -18.65
CA ILE A 140 2.43 -6.62 -19.16
C ILE A 140 2.75 -7.67 -18.06
N GLY A 141 3.31 -7.25 -16.93
CA GLY A 141 3.79 -8.12 -15.87
C GLY A 141 5.03 -8.88 -16.36
N LEU A 142 4.82 -10.10 -16.85
CA LEU A 142 5.86 -10.89 -17.50
C LEU A 142 5.27 -11.64 -18.71
N ASP A 143 5.92 -11.53 -19.87
CA ASP A 143 5.61 -12.29 -21.06
C ASP A 143 6.91 -12.65 -21.78
N GLU A 144 7.32 -13.91 -21.65
CA GLU A 144 8.61 -14.42 -22.16
C GLU A 144 8.63 -14.55 -23.69
N ARG A 145 7.50 -14.32 -24.39
CA ARG A 145 7.44 -14.30 -25.87
C ARG A 145 8.13 -13.09 -26.47
N TRP A 146 8.35 -12.03 -25.70
CA TRP A 146 8.86 -10.75 -26.20
C TRP A 146 10.31 -10.50 -25.81
N PRO A 147 11.08 -9.82 -26.68
CA PRO A 147 12.40 -9.34 -26.29
C PRO A 147 12.28 -8.29 -25.18
N ARG A 148 13.17 -8.35 -24.20
CA ARG A 148 13.13 -7.50 -22.99
C ARG A 148 13.20 -5.99 -23.28
N ARG A 149 13.75 -5.59 -24.43
CA ARG A 149 13.82 -4.18 -24.85
C ARG A 149 12.45 -3.56 -25.16
N LYS A 150 11.44 -4.35 -25.53
CA LYS A 150 10.11 -3.82 -25.81
C LYS A 150 9.43 -3.42 -24.51
N ARG A 151 8.87 -2.21 -24.47
CA ARG A 151 8.17 -1.68 -23.30
C ARG A 151 6.67 -1.93 -23.45
N LEU A 152 6.16 -2.95 -22.79
CA LEU A 152 4.85 -3.51 -23.10
C LEU A 152 3.80 -3.22 -22.03
N GLN A 153 2.61 -2.89 -22.51
CA GLN A 153 1.38 -2.86 -21.74
C GLN A 153 0.43 -3.95 -22.26
N GLN A 154 -0.37 -4.55 -21.38
CA GLN A 154 -1.58 -5.28 -21.76
C GLN A 154 -2.80 -4.42 -21.47
N CYS A 155 -3.80 -4.49 -22.32
CA CYS A 155 -5.03 -3.72 -22.18
C CYS A 155 -6.19 -4.65 -21.85
N LEU A 156 -6.83 -4.43 -20.71
CA LEU A 156 -8.07 -5.10 -20.33
C LEU A 156 -9.21 -4.27 -20.91
N LEU A 157 -9.98 -4.86 -21.80
CA LEU A 157 -10.94 -4.13 -22.61
C LEU A 157 -12.36 -4.22 -22.06
N PHE A 158 -13.07 -3.11 -22.21
CA PHE A 158 -14.46 -2.97 -21.83
C PHE A 158 -15.21 -2.16 -22.89
N ALA A 159 -16.51 -2.40 -23.01
CA ALA A 159 -17.41 -1.51 -23.74
C ALA A 159 -18.00 -0.46 -22.79
N ARG A 160 -18.25 0.75 -23.28
CA ARG A 160 -18.99 1.80 -22.57
C ARG A 160 -20.07 2.36 -23.50
N TYR A 161 -21.34 2.20 -23.15
CA TYR A 161 -22.44 2.58 -24.03
C TYR A 161 -22.94 4.01 -23.81
N HIS A 162 -22.65 4.61 -22.65
CA HIS A 162 -22.84 6.05 -22.42
C HIS A 162 -21.73 6.63 -21.54
N LYS A 163 -21.60 7.97 -21.48
CA LYS A 163 -20.48 8.65 -20.81
C LYS A 163 -20.18 8.21 -19.37
N ASP A 164 -21.21 7.99 -18.56
CA ASP A 164 -21.12 7.68 -17.13
C ASP A 164 -21.37 6.18 -16.83
N ASP A 165 -21.37 5.32 -17.85
CA ASP A 165 -21.81 3.92 -17.76
C ASP A 165 -20.77 3.14 -16.97
N HIS A 166 -21.23 2.19 -16.15
CA HIS A 166 -20.33 1.39 -15.34
C HIS A 166 -19.40 0.53 -16.24
N LEU A 167 -18.18 1.04 -16.42
CA LEU A 167 -17.19 0.48 -17.34
C LEU A 167 -17.00 -1.03 -17.19
N TYR A 168 -16.92 -1.52 -15.95
CA TYR A 168 -16.60 -2.90 -15.66
C TYR A 168 -17.75 -3.88 -15.93
N ALA A 169 -18.99 -3.39 -16.17
CA ALA A 169 -20.14 -4.25 -16.45
C ALA A 169 -20.08 -4.91 -17.84
N HIS A 170 -19.20 -4.42 -18.73
CA HIS A 170 -19.16 -4.84 -20.12
C HIS A 170 -17.77 -5.31 -20.59
N PRO A 171 -17.14 -6.30 -19.92
CA PRO A 171 -15.81 -6.80 -20.30
C PRO A 171 -15.82 -7.46 -21.68
N LEU A 172 -14.70 -7.31 -22.41
CA LEU A 172 -14.46 -7.93 -23.72
C LEU A 172 -13.49 -9.12 -23.62
N ASP A 173 -13.54 -10.02 -24.59
CA ASP A 173 -12.92 -11.35 -24.57
C ASP A 173 -11.50 -11.42 -25.19
N PHE A 174 -10.79 -10.29 -25.24
CA PHE A 174 -9.47 -10.19 -25.87
C PHE A 174 -8.59 -9.12 -25.21
N PHE A 175 -7.27 -9.31 -25.33
CA PHE A 175 -6.25 -8.53 -24.63
C PHE A 175 -5.20 -8.02 -25.62
N PRO A 176 -5.36 -6.80 -26.14
CA PRO A 176 -4.32 -6.15 -26.92
C PRO A 176 -3.06 -5.91 -26.10
N ILE A 177 -1.90 -6.08 -26.73
CA ILE A 177 -0.59 -5.73 -26.19
C ILE A 177 -0.08 -4.51 -26.96
N ILE A 178 0.34 -3.47 -26.24
CA ILE A 178 0.86 -2.21 -26.81
C ILE A 178 2.34 -2.05 -26.51
N ASP A 179 3.12 -1.62 -27.50
CA ASP A 179 4.44 -1.04 -27.25
C ASP A 179 4.28 0.44 -26.85
N SER A 180 4.70 0.77 -25.63
CA SER A 180 4.47 2.08 -24.99
C SER A 180 5.43 3.18 -25.47
N ASN A 181 6.46 2.82 -26.24
CA ASN A 181 7.34 3.78 -26.88
C ASN A 181 6.85 4.10 -28.29
N LEU A 182 6.46 3.07 -29.04
CA LEU A 182 5.90 3.24 -30.40
C LEU A 182 4.45 3.71 -30.37
N MET A 183 3.73 3.45 -29.27
CA MET A 183 2.29 3.63 -29.15
C MET A 183 1.52 2.87 -30.23
N GLU A 184 1.87 1.59 -30.40
CA GLU A 184 1.28 0.69 -31.40
C GLU A 184 0.86 -0.64 -30.77
N VAL A 185 -0.25 -1.21 -31.26
CA VAL A 185 -0.64 -2.58 -30.89
C VAL A 185 0.32 -3.55 -31.56
N VAL A 186 1.01 -4.37 -30.77
CA VAL A 186 1.98 -5.35 -31.29
C VAL A 186 1.40 -6.77 -31.38
N HIS A 187 0.37 -7.08 -30.58
CA HIS A 187 -0.29 -8.39 -30.57
C HIS A 187 -1.65 -8.32 -29.88
N ILE A 188 -2.46 -9.37 -30.04
CA ILE A 188 -3.77 -9.51 -29.41
C ILE A 188 -3.88 -10.95 -28.91
N ASP A 189 -4.00 -11.12 -27.60
CA ASP A 189 -4.27 -12.42 -26.97
C ASP A 189 -5.77 -12.65 -26.78
N PHE A 190 -6.16 -13.92 -26.73
CA PHE A 190 -7.52 -14.34 -26.41
C PHE A 190 -7.48 -15.33 -25.25
N ALA A 191 -8.28 -15.10 -24.21
CA ALA A 191 -8.40 -16.09 -23.15
C ALA A 191 -9.29 -17.25 -23.62
N PRO A 192 -8.95 -18.49 -23.25
CA PRO A 192 -9.80 -19.64 -23.51
C PRO A 192 -11.02 -19.64 -22.59
N HIS A 193 -12.13 -20.21 -23.07
CA HIS A 193 -13.39 -20.35 -22.33
C HIS A 193 -13.71 -21.82 -22.09
N ARG A 194 -14.38 -22.12 -20.99
CA ARG A 194 -14.72 -23.47 -20.51
C ARG A 194 -16.08 -23.93 -21.08
N LEU A 195 -16.22 -23.87 -22.40
CA LEU A 195 -17.48 -24.19 -23.10
C LEU A 195 -17.72 -25.69 -23.25
N ASP A 196 -16.66 -26.48 -23.38
CA ASP A 196 -16.71 -27.93 -23.54
C ASP A 196 -16.05 -28.63 -22.34
N PRO A 197 -16.84 -29.22 -21.43
CA PRO A 197 -16.31 -29.98 -20.30
C PRO A 197 -15.42 -31.17 -20.68
N SER A 198 -15.54 -31.69 -21.91
CA SER A 198 -14.75 -32.82 -22.40
C SER A 198 -13.37 -32.43 -22.93
N ASN A 199 -13.15 -31.14 -23.21
CA ASN A 199 -11.89 -30.60 -23.71
C ASN A 199 -11.46 -29.38 -22.89
N PRO A 200 -10.88 -29.59 -21.69
CA PRO A 200 -10.50 -28.49 -20.81
C PRO A 200 -9.38 -27.64 -21.43
N PRO A 201 -9.44 -26.30 -21.28
CA PRO A 201 -8.46 -25.41 -21.88
C PRO A 201 -7.07 -25.57 -21.25
N SER A 202 -6.04 -25.34 -22.07
CA SER A 202 -4.64 -25.37 -21.62
C SER A 202 -4.24 -24.07 -20.94
N SER A 203 -3.43 -24.16 -19.88
CA SER A 203 -2.74 -23.02 -19.27
C SER A 203 -1.43 -22.64 -19.96
N LYS A 204 -1.02 -23.36 -21.01
CA LYS A 204 0.22 -23.07 -21.74
C LYS A 204 0.09 -21.73 -22.47
N VAL A 205 1.21 -21.00 -22.50
CA VAL A 205 1.32 -19.76 -23.28
C VAL A 205 1.17 -20.09 -24.77
N PRO A 206 0.21 -19.49 -25.49
CA PRO A 206 0.04 -19.70 -26.93
C PRO A 206 1.17 -18.98 -27.71
N PRO A 207 1.60 -19.54 -28.85
CA PRO A 207 2.57 -18.88 -29.71
C PRO A 207 2.00 -17.58 -30.30
N LEU A 208 2.87 -16.65 -30.71
CA LEU A 208 2.46 -15.32 -31.21
C LEU A 208 1.65 -15.36 -32.53
N ASP A 209 1.65 -16.49 -33.24
CA ASP A 209 0.87 -16.73 -34.46
C ASP A 209 -0.45 -17.50 -34.20
N ALA A 210 -0.76 -17.80 -32.92
CA ALA A 210 -2.02 -18.42 -32.55
C ALA A 210 -3.22 -17.58 -32.98
N LYS A 211 -4.26 -18.25 -33.47
CA LYS A 211 -5.51 -17.63 -33.91
C LYS A 211 -6.63 -17.98 -32.94
N LEU A 212 -7.66 -17.13 -32.91
CA LEU A 212 -8.88 -17.44 -32.18
C LEU A 212 -9.62 -18.60 -32.85
N GLU A 213 -9.85 -19.69 -32.11
CA GLU A 213 -10.50 -20.91 -32.61
C GLU A 213 -12.00 -20.99 -32.26
N ARG A 214 -12.57 -19.93 -31.68
CA ARG A 214 -13.98 -19.82 -31.30
C ARG A 214 -14.61 -18.53 -31.85
N PRO A 215 -15.94 -18.45 -31.98
CA PRO A 215 -16.61 -17.17 -32.19
C PRO A 215 -16.29 -16.17 -31.08
N ARG A 216 -16.40 -14.88 -31.40
CA ARG A 216 -16.32 -13.79 -30.42
C ARG A 216 -17.49 -13.86 -29.45
N ILE A 217 -17.25 -13.47 -28.21
CA ILE A 217 -18.27 -13.43 -27.16
C ILE A 217 -18.69 -11.98 -26.95
N PRO A 218 -19.95 -11.62 -27.21
CA PRO A 218 -20.42 -10.26 -26.94
C PRO A 218 -20.37 -9.91 -25.45
N PRO A 219 -20.03 -8.67 -25.07
CA PRO A 219 -20.05 -8.25 -23.67
C PRO A 219 -21.47 -8.38 -23.07
N PRO A 220 -21.61 -8.64 -21.76
CA PRO A 220 -22.88 -8.50 -21.05
C PRO A 220 -23.51 -7.12 -21.32
N GLN A 221 -24.85 -7.03 -21.30
CA GLN A 221 -25.58 -5.78 -21.59
C GLN A 221 -26.23 -5.16 -20.35
N GLU A 222 -26.29 -5.91 -19.24
CA GLU A 222 -26.75 -5.38 -17.97
C GLU A 222 -25.74 -4.40 -17.41
N ARG A 223 -26.20 -3.23 -16.96
CA ARG A 223 -25.33 -2.08 -16.64
C ARG A 223 -24.71 -2.14 -15.25
N HIS A 224 -25.38 -2.77 -14.28
CA HIS A 224 -24.91 -2.84 -12.89
C HIS A 224 -24.37 -1.50 -12.33
N GLU A 225 -25.11 -0.41 -12.56
CA GLU A 225 -24.77 0.94 -12.09
C GLU A 225 -24.71 1.05 -10.56
N TYR A 226 -23.84 1.94 -10.06
CA TYR A 226 -23.77 2.34 -8.65
C TYR A 226 -23.95 3.85 -8.42
N LEU A 227 -24.08 4.64 -9.50
CA LEU A 227 -24.37 6.06 -9.39
C LEU A 227 -25.86 6.26 -9.09
N PRO A 228 -26.26 6.99 -8.03
CA PRO A 228 -27.66 7.09 -7.61
C PRO A 228 -28.62 7.51 -8.72
N GLU A 229 -28.20 8.41 -9.62
CA GLU A 229 -28.97 8.88 -10.75
C GLU A 229 -29.15 7.83 -11.87
N LEU A 230 -28.25 6.85 -11.97
CA LEU A 230 -28.28 5.79 -12.97
C LEU A 230 -28.91 4.49 -12.45
N MET A 231 -28.96 4.31 -11.13
CA MET A 231 -29.63 3.17 -10.49
C MET A 231 -31.16 3.23 -10.59
N GLN A 232 -31.73 4.40 -10.90
CA GLN A 232 -33.18 4.58 -11.04
C GLN A 232 -33.76 3.63 -12.10
N GLY A 233 -34.70 2.78 -11.68
CA GLY A 233 -35.34 1.78 -12.54
C GLY A 233 -34.56 0.48 -12.73
N GLN A 234 -33.41 0.30 -12.05
CA GLN A 234 -32.78 -1.01 -11.93
C GLN A 234 -33.60 -1.95 -11.04
N GLU A 235 -33.61 -3.23 -11.39
CA GLU A 235 -34.29 -4.25 -10.60
C GLU A 235 -33.71 -4.32 -9.17
N GLY A 236 -34.58 -4.29 -8.17
CA GLY A 236 -34.19 -4.34 -6.76
C GLY A 236 -33.78 -3.00 -6.12
N PHE A 237 -33.71 -1.90 -6.89
CA PHE A 237 -33.45 -0.57 -6.32
C PHE A 237 -34.76 0.20 -6.07
N GLU A 238 -35.12 0.38 -4.80
CA GLU A 238 -36.35 1.08 -4.38
C GLU A 238 -36.15 2.58 -4.11
N GLY A 239 -34.93 3.10 -4.28
CA GLY A 239 -34.57 4.49 -3.99
C GLY A 239 -33.51 4.61 -2.88
N MET A 240 -33.02 5.84 -2.68
CA MET A 240 -32.05 6.14 -1.63
C MET A 240 -32.70 6.08 -0.25
N ARG A 241 -31.94 5.67 0.77
CA ARG A 241 -32.41 5.70 2.16
C ARG A 241 -32.60 7.13 2.65
N GLU A 242 -33.75 7.41 3.25
CA GLU A 242 -34.12 8.75 3.75
C GLU A 242 -34.07 8.85 5.29
N ASP A 243 -33.69 7.78 5.99
CA ASP A 243 -33.71 7.66 7.46
C ASP A 243 -32.40 8.06 8.15
N LEU A 244 -31.33 8.32 7.38
CA LEU A 244 -30.04 8.76 7.90
C LEU A 244 -30.09 10.23 8.32
N LYS A 245 -29.88 10.48 9.62
CA LYS A 245 -29.76 11.83 10.17
C LYS A 245 -28.31 12.33 10.05
N PRO A 246 -28.08 13.64 9.80
CA PRO A 246 -26.74 14.20 9.74
C PRO A 246 -25.92 13.96 11.03
N LEU A 247 -24.63 13.66 10.85
CA LEU A 247 -23.64 13.57 11.93
C LEU A 247 -22.52 14.59 11.65
N PHE A 248 -22.39 15.58 12.53
CA PHE A 248 -21.38 16.64 12.39
C PHE A 248 -20.21 16.41 13.35
N VAL A 249 -18.99 16.54 12.83
CA VAL A 249 -17.75 16.56 13.62
C VAL A 249 -17.19 17.98 13.57
N VAL A 250 -17.22 18.69 14.70
CA VAL A 250 -16.84 20.11 14.78
C VAL A 250 -15.78 20.32 15.85
N GLN A 251 -14.74 21.09 15.53
CA GLN A 251 -13.70 21.53 16.45
C GLN A 251 -13.75 23.06 16.60
N PRO A 252 -14.60 23.60 17.50
CA PRO A 252 -14.88 25.04 17.56
C PRO A 252 -13.66 25.89 17.95
N GLU A 253 -12.69 25.30 18.65
CA GLU A 253 -11.44 25.94 19.07
C GLU A 253 -10.25 25.61 18.15
N GLY A 254 -10.52 24.95 17.00
CA GLY A 254 -9.51 24.45 16.09
C GLY A 254 -8.93 23.09 16.49
N VAL A 255 -7.90 22.68 15.76
CA VAL A 255 -7.23 21.38 15.92
C VAL A 255 -6.15 21.40 17.00
N SER A 256 -5.85 20.23 17.57
CA SER A 256 -4.82 20.07 18.60
C SER A 256 -3.43 19.75 18.05
N PHE A 257 -3.31 19.53 16.73
CA PHE A 257 -2.04 19.31 16.05
C PHE A 257 -1.50 20.61 15.43
N LYS A 258 -0.19 20.67 15.20
CA LYS A 258 0.49 21.77 14.50
C LYS A 258 1.23 21.23 13.30
N VAL A 259 1.17 21.97 12.19
CA VAL A 259 1.92 21.67 10.96
C VAL A 259 2.75 22.88 10.59
N GLU A 260 4.08 22.71 10.53
CA GLU A 260 5.02 23.72 10.05
C GLU A 260 5.79 23.17 8.84
N GLY A 261 5.41 23.62 7.65
CA GLY A 261 5.91 23.05 6.39
C GLY A 261 5.48 21.59 6.22
N ARG A 262 6.36 20.66 6.59
CA ARG A 262 6.10 19.20 6.60
C ARG A 262 6.35 18.56 7.96
N GLU A 263 6.69 19.34 9.00
CA GLU A 263 6.76 18.84 10.37
C GLU A 263 5.37 18.84 11.00
N LEU A 264 5.03 17.74 11.68
CA LEU A 264 3.76 17.53 12.36
C LEU A 264 4.02 17.25 13.84
N GLU A 265 3.34 17.99 14.72
CA GLU A 265 3.38 17.82 16.17
C GLU A 265 1.97 17.62 16.73
N TRP A 266 1.78 16.60 17.58
CA TRP A 266 0.50 16.32 18.22
C TRP A 266 0.68 15.42 19.44
N GLN A 267 0.10 15.80 20.59
CA GLN A 267 0.05 14.94 21.80
C GLN A 267 1.38 14.22 22.11
N LYS A 268 2.48 14.99 22.19
CA LYS A 268 3.87 14.54 22.41
C LYS A 268 4.57 13.86 21.24
N TRP A 269 3.85 13.51 20.16
CA TRP A 269 4.44 13.05 18.91
C TRP A 269 5.03 14.21 18.11
N LYS A 270 6.16 13.94 17.45
CA LYS A 270 6.74 14.80 16.41
C LYS A 270 7.27 13.95 15.26
N MET A 271 6.99 14.35 14.02
CA MET A 271 7.41 13.63 12.80
C MET A 271 7.48 14.54 11.58
N HIS A 272 8.10 14.06 10.49
CA HIS A 272 8.13 14.72 9.18
C HIS A 272 7.30 13.93 8.14
N ILE A 273 6.36 14.61 7.49
CA ILE A 273 5.46 14.06 6.47
C ILE A 273 6.08 14.18 5.07
N GLY A 274 6.64 13.08 4.57
CA GLY A 274 7.23 12.97 3.25
C GLY A 274 6.23 12.57 2.17
N PHE A 275 6.61 12.80 0.91
CA PHE A 275 5.88 12.34 -0.27
C PHE A 275 6.87 11.99 -1.39
N ASN A 276 6.65 10.90 -2.10
CA ASN A 276 7.29 10.63 -3.39
C ASN A 276 6.34 9.89 -4.34
N SER A 277 6.65 9.92 -5.64
CA SER A 277 5.83 9.31 -6.70
C SER A 277 5.60 7.81 -6.52
N ARG A 278 6.53 7.07 -5.91
CA ARG A 278 6.48 5.62 -5.76
C ARG A 278 5.71 5.18 -4.51
N GLU A 279 6.19 5.52 -3.33
CA GLU A 279 5.58 5.13 -2.04
C GLU A 279 4.33 5.96 -1.73
N GLY A 280 4.16 7.12 -2.36
CA GLY A 280 3.18 8.11 -1.93
C GLY A 280 3.60 8.70 -0.58
N LEU A 281 2.78 8.48 0.45
CA LEU A 281 2.98 8.98 1.81
C LEU A 281 4.14 8.26 2.52
N THR A 282 5.06 9.01 3.12
CA THR A 282 6.08 8.47 4.04
C THR A 282 6.10 9.28 5.34
N LEU A 283 6.32 8.62 6.47
CA LEU A 283 6.46 9.27 7.77
C LEU A 283 7.89 9.10 8.25
N ASN A 284 8.55 10.18 8.63
CA ASN A 284 9.98 10.17 8.93
C ASN A 284 10.27 10.79 10.29
N THR A 285 11.40 10.42 10.89
CA THR A 285 11.95 10.99 12.14
C THR A 285 10.91 11.10 13.25
N ILE A 286 10.25 9.98 13.54
CA ILE A 286 9.14 9.87 14.49
C ILE A 286 9.70 9.76 15.90
N THR A 287 9.27 10.68 16.75
CA THR A 287 9.68 10.78 18.15
C THR A 287 8.49 10.98 19.07
N TYR A 288 8.67 10.65 20.34
CA TYR A 288 7.71 10.94 21.41
C TYR A 288 8.42 11.62 22.58
N THR A 289 7.87 12.74 23.06
CA THR A 289 8.42 13.47 24.20
C THR A 289 7.85 12.95 25.51
N ASP A 290 8.66 12.26 26.31
CA ASP A 290 8.29 11.66 27.59
C ASP A 290 9.05 12.35 28.74
N GLY A 291 8.33 12.99 29.66
CA GLY A 291 8.94 13.71 30.78
C GLY A 291 9.93 14.82 30.38
N GLY A 292 9.74 15.44 29.21
CA GLY A 292 10.66 16.43 28.64
C GLY A 292 11.84 15.85 27.87
N VAL A 293 11.96 14.52 27.78
CA VAL A 293 12.99 13.83 27.00
C VAL A 293 12.41 13.40 25.67
N VAL A 294 13.06 13.79 24.56
CA VAL A 294 12.72 13.30 23.22
C VAL A 294 13.22 11.86 23.08
N ARG A 295 12.29 10.93 22.82
CA ARG A 295 12.58 9.51 22.66
C ARG A 295 12.28 9.10 21.21
N PRO A 296 13.29 8.69 20.43
CA PRO A 296 13.06 8.19 19.08
C PRO A 296 12.22 6.91 19.06
N ILE A 297 11.44 6.71 18.00
CA ILE A 297 10.61 5.51 17.79
C ILE A 297 10.90 4.89 16.41
N ALA A 298 10.89 5.68 15.34
CA ALA A 298 11.20 5.20 14.01
C ALA A 298 11.81 6.30 13.14
N TYR A 299 12.79 5.96 12.31
CA TYR A 299 13.34 6.86 11.32
C TYR A 299 12.44 6.99 10.09
N LYS A 300 11.85 5.90 9.61
CA LYS A 300 10.95 5.90 8.44
C LYS A 300 9.88 4.81 8.53
N LEU A 301 8.65 5.17 8.20
CA LEU A 301 7.50 4.29 7.92
C LEU A 301 7.03 4.53 6.48
N SER A 302 6.84 3.45 5.72
CA SER A 302 6.27 3.52 4.37
C SER A 302 5.78 2.17 3.86
N LEU A 303 4.98 2.18 2.80
CA LEU A 303 4.74 0.99 1.98
C LEU A 303 5.76 1.00 0.84
N ALA A 304 6.69 0.04 0.89
CA ALA A 304 7.84 -0.01 -0.02
C ALA A 304 7.55 -0.78 -1.31
N GLU A 305 6.59 -1.70 -1.28
CA GLU A 305 6.13 -2.44 -2.46
C GLU A 305 4.76 -3.07 -2.21
N MET A 306 4.07 -3.50 -3.27
CA MET A 306 2.95 -4.43 -3.16
C MET A 306 2.94 -5.41 -4.34
N VAL A 307 2.17 -6.50 -4.23
CA VAL A 307 1.89 -7.40 -5.35
C VAL A 307 0.45 -7.93 -5.24
N VAL A 308 -0.27 -7.93 -6.37
CA VAL A 308 -1.68 -8.35 -6.44
C VAL A 308 -1.85 -9.56 -7.36
N PRO A 309 -1.40 -10.77 -6.98
CA PRO A 309 -1.43 -11.94 -7.85
C PRO A 309 -2.84 -12.53 -7.98
N TYR A 310 -3.32 -12.67 -9.22
CA TYR A 310 -4.55 -13.37 -9.55
C TYR A 310 -4.33 -14.88 -9.69
N ALA A 311 -5.34 -15.65 -9.37
CA ALA A 311 -5.27 -17.11 -9.25
C ALA A 311 -5.60 -17.87 -10.55
N GLU A 312 -6.21 -17.22 -11.55
CA GLU A 312 -6.63 -17.88 -12.79
C GLU A 312 -5.41 -18.35 -13.61
N PRO A 313 -5.22 -19.67 -13.80
CA PRO A 313 -4.05 -20.21 -14.51
C PRO A 313 -4.15 -20.08 -16.03
N LEU A 314 -5.31 -19.83 -16.61
CA LEU A 314 -5.49 -19.78 -18.06
C LEU A 314 -4.88 -18.49 -18.65
N TYR A 315 -4.06 -18.64 -19.69
CA TYR A 315 -3.42 -17.50 -20.35
C TYR A 315 -4.48 -16.57 -20.98
N PRO A 316 -4.36 -15.24 -20.87
CA PRO A 316 -3.24 -14.46 -20.34
C PRO A 316 -3.32 -14.08 -18.85
N HIS A 317 -4.33 -14.56 -18.11
CA HIS A 317 -4.57 -14.13 -16.73
C HIS A 317 -3.39 -14.30 -15.75
N PRO A 318 -2.47 -15.28 -15.91
CA PRO A 318 -1.24 -15.33 -15.12
C PRO A 318 -0.33 -14.11 -15.23
N ARG A 319 -0.57 -13.17 -16.17
CA ARG A 319 0.10 -11.87 -16.25
C ARG A 319 -0.44 -10.83 -15.25
N LYS A 320 -1.61 -11.07 -14.65
CA LYS A 320 -2.24 -10.20 -13.66
C LYS A 320 -1.63 -10.47 -12.28
N PHE A 321 -0.53 -9.79 -12.00
CA PHE A 321 0.13 -9.79 -10.70
C PHE A 321 0.88 -8.48 -10.50
N ALA A 322 0.12 -7.39 -10.57
CA ALA A 322 0.65 -6.04 -10.60
C ALA A 322 1.45 -5.74 -9.33
N PHE A 323 2.56 -5.04 -9.49
CA PHE A 323 3.33 -4.48 -8.37
C PHE A 323 3.03 -2.99 -8.28
N ASP A 324 1.88 -2.60 -7.74
CA ASP A 324 1.34 -1.27 -8.05
C ASP A 324 2.24 -0.12 -7.58
N ILE A 325 2.96 -0.31 -6.46
CA ILE A 325 3.98 0.65 -5.99
C ILE A 325 5.14 0.73 -6.99
N GLY A 326 5.78 -0.39 -7.35
CA GLY A 326 6.95 -0.41 -8.23
C GLY A 326 6.69 -0.26 -9.73
N GLU A 327 5.49 -0.60 -10.20
CA GLU A 327 5.08 -0.53 -11.60
C GLU A 327 4.38 0.77 -11.94
N TYR A 328 3.65 1.41 -11.01
CA TYR A 328 2.87 2.63 -11.31
C TYR A 328 3.17 3.79 -10.34
N GLY A 329 3.24 3.49 -9.04
CA GLY A 329 3.54 4.43 -7.96
C GLY A 329 2.30 5.03 -7.29
N MET A 330 2.18 4.82 -5.98
CA MET A 330 1.04 5.31 -5.16
C MET A 330 0.98 6.83 -5.10
N GLY A 331 2.12 7.52 -5.23
CA GLY A 331 2.16 8.97 -5.29
C GLY A 331 1.71 9.52 -6.65
N THR A 332 2.08 8.83 -7.73
CA THR A 332 1.60 9.16 -9.09
C THR A 332 0.10 8.94 -9.21
N LEU A 333 -0.43 7.91 -8.54
CA LEU A 333 -1.83 7.50 -8.54
C LEU A 333 -2.66 8.10 -7.40
N ALA A 334 -2.09 9.02 -6.61
CA ALA A 334 -2.78 9.65 -5.49
C ALA A 334 -3.96 10.49 -5.98
N ASN A 335 -5.12 10.37 -5.32
CA ASN A 335 -6.27 11.21 -5.61
C ASN A 335 -6.09 12.64 -5.04
N GLU A 336 -6.79 13.61 -5.62
CA GLU A 336 -6.99 14.92 -5.00
C GLU A 336 -8.16 14.83 -4.03
N LEU A 337 -7.87 14.72 -2.74
CA LEU A 337 -8.88 14.51 -1.69
C LEU A 337 -9.75 15.76 -1.47
N SER A 338 -11.02 15.52 -1.18
CA SER A 338 -12.04 16.56 -1.02
C SER A 338 -12.57 16.62 0.42
N LEU A 339 -12.92 17.85 0.86
CA LEU A 339 -13.48 18.10 2.19
C LEU A 339 -14.85 17.42 2.33
N GLY A 340 -15.06 16.69 3.43
CA GLY A 340 -16.36 16.14 3.81
C GLY A 340 -16.77 14.84 3.11
N CYS A 341 -16.12 14.48 2.00
CA CYS A 341 -16.32 13.19 1.32
C CYS A 341 -15.25 12.17 1.73
N ASP A 342 -13.98 12.50 1.47
CA ASP A 342 -12.86 11.58 1.75
C ASP A 342 -12.35 11.70 3.19
N CYS A 343 -12.41 12.91 3.75
CA CYS A 343 -12.00 13.22 5.11
C CYS A 343 -13.06 14.04 5.86
N LEU A 344 -13.48 13.55 7.03
CA LEU A 344 -14.52 14.15 7.85
C LEU A 344 -13.94 14.88 9.06
N GLY A 345 -14.35 16.14 9.28
CA GLY A 345 -13.95 16.95 10.44
C GLY A 345 -13.19 18.22 10.04
N THR A 346 -12.21 18.62 10.85
CA THR A 346 -11.36 19.79 10.57
C THR A 346 -10.04 19.31 9.99
N ILE A 347 -9.84 19.53 8.68
CA ILE A 347 -8.80 18.86 7.88
C ILE A 347 -7.67 19.82 7.50
N CYS A 348 -6.43 19.33 7.57
CA CYS A 348 -5.25 19.94 6.96
C CYS A 348 -4.78 19.07 5.79
N TYR A 349 -4.59 19.66 4.61
CA TYR A 349 -4.07 18.95 3.44
C TYR A 349 -2.64 19.33 3.12
N LEU A 350 -1.86 18.36 2.64
CA LEU A 350 -0.54 18.59 2.04
C LEU A 350 -0.52 18.13 0.57
N PRO A 351 0.19 18.86 -0.30
CA PRO A 351 0.29 18.50 -1.71
C PRO A 351 1.33 17.39 -1.95
N GLY A 352 1.09 16.65 -3.03
CA GLY A 352 2.03 15.74 -3.67
C GLY A 352 2.49 16.27 -5.03
N CYS A 353 3.61 15.75 -5.54
CA CYS A 353 4.04 16.05 -6.91
C CYS A 353 4.84 14.90 -7.54
N PHE A 354 4.72 14.77 -8.86
CA PHE A 354 5.49 13.85 -9.70
C PHE A 354 5.83 14.52 -11.05
N VAL A 355 6.65 13.85 -11.87
CA VAL A 355 7.10 14.40 -13.15
C VAL A 355 6.25 13.85 -14.30
N SER A 356 5.88 14.71 -15.25
CA SER A 356 5.28 14.31 -16.54
C SER A 356 6.34 13.89 -17.56
N HIS A 357 5.95 13.30 -18.68
CA HIS A 357 6.88 12.95 -19.78
C HIS A 357 7.67 14.15 -20.31
N SER A 358 7.10 15.36 -20.19
CA SER A 358 7.75 16.60 -20.58
C SER A 358 8.83 17.09 -19.60
N GLY A 359 8.94 16.48 -18.41
CA GLY A 359 9.76 16.99 -17.31
C GLY A 359 9.09 18.09 -16.48
N ALA A 360 7.86 18.49 -16.84
CA ALA A 360 7.08 19.43 -16.04
C ALA A 360 6.50 18.73 -14.80
N PRO A 361 6.42 19.42 -13.65
CA PRO A 361 5.78 18.88 -12.46
C PRO A 361 4.26 18.79 -12.65
N VAL A 362 3.69 17.67 -12.21
CA VAL A 362 2.25 17.51 -11.99
C VAL A 362 2.01 17.59 -10.48
N ILE A 363 1.08 18.45 -10.06
CA ILE A 363 0.79 18.71 -8.65
C ILE A 363 -0.57 18.10 -8.31
N VAL A 364 -0.61 17.27 -7.27
CA VAL A 364 -1.84 16.77 -6.64
C VAL A 364 -2.06 17.62 -5.40
N LYS A 365 -3.03 18.54 -5.43
CA LYS A 365 -3.11 19.64 -4.45
C LYS A 365 -3.41 19.14 -3.04
N HIS A 366 -4.28 18.15 -2.91
CA HIS A 366 -4.73 17.58 -1.64
C HIS A 366 -4.40 16.08 -1.59
N ALA A 367 -3.13 15.73 -1.78
CA ALA A 367 -2.71 14.32 -1.85
C ALA A 367 -2.71 13.62 -0.49
N ILE A 368 -2.42 14.37 0.59
CA ILE A 368 -2.36 13.86 1.96
C ILE A 368 -3.36 14.63 2.80
N CYS A 369 -4.13 13.90 3.58
CA CYS A 369 -5.09 14.43 4.54
C CYS A 369 -4.59 14.20 5.98
N ILE A 370 -4.70 15.21 6.83
CA ILE A 370 -4.30 15.19 8.24
C ILE A 370 -5.48 15.71 9.08
N HIS A 371 -5.94 14.90 10.02
CA HIS A 371 -6.97 15.29 10.97
C HIS A 371 -6.83 14.53 12.29
N GLU A 372 -7.56 14.95 13.31
CA GLU A 372 -7.73 14.16 14.54
C GLU A 372 -9.19 13.76 14.70
N GLU A 373 -9.42 12.56 15.23
CA GLU A 373 -10.76 12.04 15.48
C GLU A 373 -10.86 11.37 16.85
N ASP A 374 -12.08 11.28 17.35
CA ASP A 374 -12.38 10.53 18.57
C ASP A 374 -12.17 9.03 18.36
N ALA A 375 -11.52 8.37 19.31
CA ALA A 375 -11.20 6.94 19.26
C ALA A 375 -11.84 6.17 20.44
N GLY A 376 -12.97 6.66 20.97
CA GLY A 376 -13.69 6.02 22.06
C GLY A 376 -13.04 6.23 23.44
N LEU A 377 -13.04 5.19 24.28
CA LEU A 377 -12.43 5.25 25.62
C LEU A 377 -10.93 4.92 25.55
N LEU A 378 -10.12 5.79 26.15
CA LEU A 378 -8.69 5.56 26.32
C LEU A 378 -8.44 4.64 27.52
N TRP A 379 -9.03 4.96 28.66
CA TRP A 379 -9.05 4.12 29.85
C TRP A 379 -10.23 4.47 30.76
N LYS A 380 -10.68 3.49 31.55
CA LYS A 380 -11.73 3.66 32.55
C LYS A 380 -11.49 2.73 33.73
N HIS A 381 -11.78 3.19 34.94
CA HIS A 381 -11.82 2.36 36.13
C HIS A 381 -12.96 2.80 37.06
N THR A 382 -13.56 1.84 37.76
CA THR A 382 -14.61 2.07 38.75
C THR A 382 -14.32 1.22 39.99
N ASP A 383 -14.25 1.86 41.16
CA ASP A 383 -14.26 1.15 42.43
C ASP A 383 -15.71 0.76 42.78
N TYR A 384 -15.99 -0.54 42.84
CA TYR A 384 -17.33 -1.08 43.05
C TYR A 384 -17.81 -0.96 44.52
N ARG A 385 -16.91 -0.64 45.45
CA ARG A 385 -17.23 -0.59 46.88
C ARG A 385 -18.19 0.59 47.17
N PRO A 386 -19.00 0.53 48.25
CA PRO A 386 -19.80 1.67 48.67
C PRO A 386 -18.94 2.93 48.84
N GLY A 387 -19.31 4.02 48.18
CA GLY A 387 -18.53 5.27 48.14
C GLY A 387 -17.37 5.29 47.14
N GLY A 388 -17.20 4.24 46.33
CA GLY A 388 -16.17 4.13 45.29
C GLY A 388 -16.38 5.11 44.12
N ARG A 389 -15.27 5.53 43.51
CA ARG A 389 -15.27 6.51 42.41
C ARG A 389 -15.10 5.82 41.04
N ALA A 390 -15.75 6.38 40.03
CA ALA A 390 -15.50 6.08 38.62
C ALA A 390 -14.67 7.19 37.96
N GLN A 391 -13.79 6.81 37.04
CA GLN A 391 -12.98 7.72 36.23
C GLN A 391 -12.93 7.20 34.80
N SER A 392 -13.16 8.08 33.82
CA SER A 392 -13.12 7.75 32.39
C SER A 392 -12.35 8.83 31.63
N VAL A 393 -11.52 8.42 30.68
CA VAL A 393 -10.78 9.29 29.78
C VAL A 393 -11.06 8.86 28.34
N ARG A 394 -11.38 9.82 27.47
CA ARG A 394 -11.62 9.57 26.04
C ARG A 394 -10.30 9.58 25.28
N ALA A 395 -10.24 8.77 24.24
CA ALA A 395 -9.11 8.72 23.33
C ALA A 395 -9.36 9.67 22.15
N ARG A 396 -8.29 10.33 21.70
CA ARG A 396 -8.16 10.86 20.35
C ARG A 396 -7.06 10.12 19.62
N LYS A 397 -7.17 10.08 18.30
CA LYS A 397 -6.08 9.67 17.42
C LYS A 397 -5.86 10.73 16.34
N LEU A 398 -4.60 10.91 15.97
CA LEU A 398 -4.18 11.67 14.79
C LEU A 398 -4.14 10.72 13.60
N VAL A 399 -4.72 11.12 12.48
CA VAL A 399 -4.77 10.35 11.24
C VAL A 399 -4.02 11.13 10.15
N VAL A 400 -3.11 10.44 9.46
CA VAL A 400 -2.43 10.94 8.25
C VAL A 400 -2.71 9.93 7.14
N SER A 401 -3.39 10.36 6.06
CA SER A 401 -3.89 9.45 5.04
C SER A 401 -3.56 9.84 3.61
N LEU A 402 -3.62 8.85 2.73
CA LEU A 402 -3.52 8.97 1.28
C LEU A 402 -4.47 7.94 0.64
N VAL A 403 -5.19 8.36 -0.41
CA VAL A 403 -5.98 7.47 -1.27
C VAL A 403 -5.33 7.41 -2.63
N ALA A 404 -5.21 6.21 -3.19
CA ALA A 404 -4.73 5.99 -4.55
C ALA A 404 -5.70 5.10 -5.34
N THR A 405 -5.97 5.50 -6.59
CA THR A 405 -6.75 4.70 -7.54
C THR A 405 -5.80 3.98 -8.49
N VAL A 406 -5.83 2.66 -8.49
CA VAL A 406 -5.09 1.81 -9.42
C VAL A 406 -6.07 1.13 -10.35
N ALA A 407 -6.36 1.80 -11.46
CA ALA A 407 -7.39 1.39 -12.41
C ALA A 407 -8.73 1.13 -11.70
N ASN A 408 -9.10 -0.13 -11.49
CA ASN A 408 -10.35 -0.54 -10.88
C ASN A 408 -10.38 -0.45 -9.34
N TYR A 409 -9.24 -0.47 -8.65
CA TYR A 409 -9.18 -0.54 -7.18
C TYR A 409 -8.86 0.82 -6.54
N GLU A 410 -9.47 1.07 -5.38
CA GLU A 410 -9.07 2.13 -4.45
C GLU A 410 -8.32 1.53 -3.25
N TYR A 411 -7.11 2.06 -3.01
CA TYR A 411 -6.32 1.78 -1.82
C TYR A 411 -6.29 2.99 -0.91
N ILE A 412 -6.78 2.82 0.31
CA ILE A 412 -6.91 3.88 1.31
C ILE A 412 -5.97 3.57 2.47
N PHE A 413 -4.93 4.38 2.63
CA PHE A 413 -3.93 4.19 3.67
C PHE A 413 -4.14 5.20 4.80
N TYR A 414 -4.34 4.71 6.03
CA TYR A 414 -4.44 5.53 7.23
C TYR A 414 -3.31 5.19 8.20
N TRP A 415 -2.43 6.15 8.46
CA TRP A 415 -1.51 6.10 9.59
C TRP A 415 -2.15 6.79 10.79
N SER A 416 -2.41 6.03 11.86
CA SER A 416 -3.00 6.54 13.09
C SER A 416 -2.00 6.57 14.24
N PHE A 417 -1.94 7.67 14.99
CA PHE A 417 -1.12 7.82 16.21
C PHE A 417 -2.02 8.09 17.41
N TYR A 418 -1.72 7.44 18.53
CA TYR A 418 -2.59 7.42 19.70
C TYR A 418 -1.93 8.07 20.92
N GLN A 419 -2.77 8.54 21.87
CA GLN A 419 -2.32 9.17 23.11
C GLN A 419 -1.68 8.19 24.11
N ASP A 420 -1.87 6.87 23.93
CA ASP A 420 -1.19 5.82 24.70
C ASP A 420 0.20 5.47 24.15
N GLY A 421 0.67 6.19 23.12
CA GLY A 421 1.94 5.95 22.46
C GLY A 421 1.91 4.84 21.40
N ALA A 422 0.75 4.24 21.11
CA ALA A 422 0.63 3.32 19.98
C ALA A 422 0.58 4.07 18.64
N PHE A 423 0.98 3.38 17.57
CA PHE A 423 0.69 3.80 16.19
C PHE A 423 0.18 2.62 15.36
N GLU A 424 -0.50 2.89 14.27
CA GLU A 424 -1.20 1.89 13.47
C GLU A 424 -1.17 2.25 11.99
N LEU A 425 -1.05 1.22 11.15
CA LEU A 425 -1.41 1.29 9.74
C LEU A 425 -2.74 0.56 9.56
N GLU A 426 -3.74 1.28 9.06
CA GLU A 426 -4.96 0.70 8.50
C GLU A 426 -4.93 0.85 6.97
N ILE A 427 -5.21 -0.23 6.26
CA ILE A 427 -5.42 -0.21 4.81
C ILE A 427 -6.87 -0.61 4.57
N ARG A 428 -7.58 0.18 3.77
CA ARG A 428 -8.89 -0.22 3.23
C ARG A 428 -8.80 -0.46 1.74
N LEU A 429 -9.41 -1.54 1.30
CA LEU A 429 -9.59 -1.91 -0.10
C LEU A 429 -11.04 -1.59 -0.47
N SER A 430 -11.26 -0.79 -1.49
CA SER A 430 -12.59 -0.52 -2.06
C SER A 430 -12.47 -0.35 -3.58
N GLY A 431 -13.46 0.22 -4.25
CA GLY A 431 -13.49 0.30 -5.70
C GLY A 431 -14.18 -0.89 -6.34
N VAL A 432 -13.87 -1.15 -7.60
CA VAL A 432 -14.52 -2.17 -8.42
C VAL A 432 -13.61 -3.39 -8.58
N LEU A 433 -14.19 -4.58 -8.60
CA LEU A 433 -13.46 -5.82 -8.89
C LEU A 433 -12.85 -5.79 -10.30
N ASN A 434 -11.64 -6.35 -10.46
CA ASN A 434 -11.18 -6.73 -11.78
C ASN A 434 -12.00 -7.93 -12.27
N VAL A 435 -12.61 -7.78 -13.45
CA VAL A 435 -13.51 -8.80 -13.98
C VAL A 435 -13.12 -9.23 -15.39
N TYR A 436 -13.60 -10.41 -15.77
CA TYR A 436 -13.59 -10.92 -17.12
C TYR A 436 -14.98 -11.44 -17.48
N LEU A 437 -15.28 -11.55 -18.77
CA LEU A 437 -16.59 -12.03 -19.22
C LEU A 437 -16.67 -13.57 -19.21
N LEU A 438 -17.85 -14.10 -18.91
CA LEU A 438 -18.23 -15.48 -19.21
C LEU A 438 -19.04 -15.52 -20.52
N ALA A 439 -18.88 -16.61 -21.26
CA ALA A 439 -19.77 -16.90 -22.38
C ALA A 439 -21.18 -17.26 -21.88
N GLU A 440 -22.14 -17.26 -22.80
CA GLU A 440 -23.50 -17.70 -22.50
C GLU A 440 -23.49 -19.19 -22.10
N GLY A 441 -24.06 -19.51 -20.93
CA GLY A 441 -24.05 -20.86 -20.36
C GLY A 441 -22.74 -21.32 -19.72
N GLU A 442 -21.66 -20.52 -19.80
CA GLU A 442 -20.42 -20.79 -19.07
C GLU A 442 -20.58 -20.43 -17.58
N ARG A 443 -19.91 -21.17 -16.70
CA ARG A 443 -19.86 -20.89 -15.26
C ARG A 443 -18.45 -20.58 -14.82
N ALA A 444 -18.34 -19.76 -13.77
CA ALA A 444 -17.06 -19.46 -13.13
C ALA A 444 -16.26 -20.73 -12.80
N GLY A 445 -14.96 -20.66 -13.03
CA GLY A 445 -14.03 -21.75 -12.70
C GLY A 445 -13.79 -21.86 -11.19
N ARG A 446 -12.91 -22.78 -10.79
CA ARG A 446 -12.53 -22.96 -9.37
C ARG A 446 -11.68 -21.80 -8.78
N TYR A 447 -11.31 -20.84 -9.63
CA TYR A 447 -10.40 -19.74 -9.31
C TYR A 447 -11.09 -18.37 -9.40
N ALA A 448 -12.42 -18.35 -9.45
CA ALA A 448 -13.20 -17.14 -9.63
C ALA A 448 -14.63 -17.32 -9.09
N THR A 449 -15.31 -16.19 -8.87
CA THR A 449 -16.73 -16.11 -8.53
C THR A 449 -17.47 -15.40 -9.65
N GLU A 450 -18.57 -15.98 -10.10
CA GLU A 450 -19.55 -15.28 -10.94
C GLU A 450 -20.34 -14.31 -10.03
N VAL A 451 -19.96 -13.03 -10.04
CA VAL A 451 -20.51 -12.00 -9.13
C VAL A 451 -21.80 -11.37 -9.66
N ALA A 452 -22.00 -11.44 -10.97
CA ALA A 452 -23.18 -11.02 -11.69
C ALA A 452 -23.31 -11.86 -12.97
N PRO A 453 -24.49 -11.89 -13.64
CA PRO A 453 -24.68 -12.69 -14.85
C PRO A 453 -23.55 -12.47 -15.86
N ARG A 454 -22.80 -13.54 -16.14
CA ARG A 454 -21.68 -13.53 -17.08
C ARG A 454 -20.47 -12.63 -16.71
N ILE A 455 -20.34 -12.24 -15.44
CA ILE A 455 -19.22 -11.44 -14.93
C ILE A 455 -18.41 -12.28 -13.93
N ASP A 456 -17.19 -12.63 -14.33
CA ASP A 456 -16.26 -13.48 -13.58
C ASP A 456 -15.23 -12.64 -12.84
N ALA A 457 -15.25 -12.67 -11.51
CA ALA A 457 -14.26 -12.03 -10.64
C ALA A 457 -13.28 -13.07 -10.10
N GLN A 458 -12.04 -13.02 -10.60
CA GLN A 458 -11.01 -14.00 -10.28
C GLN A 458 -10.45 -13.80 -8.86
N TYR A 459 -10.18 -14.90 -8.16
CA TYR A 459 -9.54 -14.88 -6.84
C TYR A 459 -8.16 -14.23 -6.95
N HIS A 460 -7.77 -13.49 -5.92
CA HIS A 460 -6.47 -12.82 -5.89
C HIS A 460 -6.02 -12.52 -4.46
N GLN A 461 -4.74 -12.17 -4.29
CA GLN A 461 -4.22 -11.66 -3.01
C GLN A 461 -3.91 -10.18 -3.14
N HIS A 462 -4.03 -9.41 -2.06
CA HIS A 462 -3.43 -8.08 -1.95
C HIS A 462 -2.34 -8.16 -0.90
N LEU A 463 -1.07 -8.07 -1.31
CA LEU A 463 0.10 -8.23 -0.43
C LEU A 463 0.95 -6.97 -0.44
N PHE A 464 1.17 -6.35 0.71
CA PHE A 464 1.93 -5.10 0.88
C PHE A 464 3.21 -5.36 1.67
N SER A 465 4.29 -4.69 1.28
CA SER A 465 5.55 -4.65 2.02
C SER A 465 5.61 -3.36 2.85
N LEU A 466 5.23 -3.47 4.12
CA LEU A 466 5.42 -2.38 5.10
C LEU A 466 6.90 -2.31 5.49
N ARG A 467 7.56 -1.21 5.14
CA ARG A 467 8.93 -0.90 5.55
C ARG A 467 8.91 -0.08 6.83
N LEU A 468 9.61 -0.60 7.84
CA LEU A 468 9.83 0.05 9.13
C LEU A 468 11.33 0.12 9.40
N ASP A 469 11.83 1.34 9.56
CA ASP A 469 13.20 1.63 9.99
C ASP A 469 13.14 2.10 11.45
N PRO A 470 13.25 1.18 12.42
CA PRO A 470 13.02 1.50 13.82
C PRO A 470 14.17 2.29 14.44
N MET A 471 13.83 3.08 15.45
CA MET A 471 14.77 3.76 16.34
C MET A 471 14.25 3.71 17.78
N ILE A 472 13.83 2.55 18.26
CA ILE A 472 13.20 2.42 19.57
C ILE A 472 14.15 2.88 20.67
N ASP A 473 13.89 4.04 21.27
CA ASP A 473 14.73 4.64 22.32
C ASP A 473 16.22 4.82 21.92
N GLY A 474 16.50 4.88 20.61
CA GLY A 474 17.85 4.93 20.03
C GLY A 474 17.99 4.09 18.75
N ILE A 475 19.13 4.23 18.07
CA ILE A 475 19.37 3.67 16.73
C ILE A 475 19.67 2.16 16.70
N LYS A 476 20.11 1.59 17.83
CA LYS A 476 20.47 0.16 17.93
C LYS A 476 19.29 -0.64 18.46
N ASN A 477 18.69 -1.46 17.61
CA ASN A 477 17.53 -2.27 17.97
C ASN A 477 17.77 -3.75 17.63
N SER A 478 16.91 -4.61 18.18
CA SER A 478 16.85 -6.04 17.87
C SER A 478 15.39 -6.43 17.66
N VAL A 479 15.16 -7.58 17.02
CA VAL A 479 13.82 -8.18 16.96
C VAL A 479 13.78 -9.41 17.84
N MET A 480 12.87 -9.39 18.81
CA MET A 480 12.53 -10.53 19.64
C MET A 480 11.26 -11.20 19.11
N GLU A 481 11.37 -12.45 18.72
CA GLU A 481 10.24 -13.32 18.40
C GLU A 481 9.78 -14.04 19.66
N THR A 482 8.49 -14.02 19.93
CA THR A 482 7.88 -14.65 21.10
C THR A 482 6.74 -15.56 20.68
N ASP A 483 6.84 -16.83 21.02
CA ASP A 483 5.79 -17.83 20.90
C ASP A 483 5.11 -18.03 22.25
N VAL A 484 3.77 -18.01 22.29
CA VAL A 484 2.95 -18.33 23.46
C VAL A 484 2.71 -19.84 23.46
N VAL A 485 3.10 -20.52 24.54
CA VAL A 485 3.09 -21.98 24.62
C VAL A 485 2.52 -22.46 25.94
N ALA A 486 1.85 -23.61 25.94
CA ALA A 486 1.47 -24.28 27.19
C ALA A 486 2.71 -24.63 28.02
N SER A 487 2.55 -24.69 29.34
CA SER A 487 3.57 -25.24 30.22
C SER A 487 3.89 -26.69 29.81
N PRO A 488 5.17 -27.11 29.80
CA PRO A 488 5.53 -28.48 29.44
C PRO A 488 5.09 -29.51 30.49
N TYR A 489 4.69 -29.06 31.68
CA TYR A 489 4.29 -29.92 32.79
C TYR A 489 2.81 -30.32 32.70
N PRO A 490 2.46 -31.60 32.89
CA PRO A 490 1.08 -32.10 32.74
C PRO A 490 0.18 -31.69 33.91
N THR A 491 -1.13 -31.74 33.71
CA THR A 491 -2.12 -31.61 34.78
C THR A 491 -1.85 -32.63 35.90
N GLY A 492 -1.90 -32.18 37.14
CA GLY A 492 -1.64 -32.99 38.34
C GLY A 492 -0.17 -33.04 38.76
N SER A 493 0.76 -32.48 37.97
CA SER A 493 2.16 -32.28 38.41
C SER A 493 2.27 -31.23 39.51
N GLU A 494 3.39 -31.18 40.23
CA GLU A 494 3.62 -30.12 41.24
C GLU A 494 3.73 -28.74 40.57
N GLU A 495 4.31 -28.68 39.36
CA GLU A 495 4.55 -27.45 38.62
C GLU A 495 3.31 -26.92 37.90
N ASN A 496 2.35 -27.79 37.56
CA ASN A 496 1.13 -27.43 36.85
C ASN A 496 -0.08 -28.27 37.30
N PHE A 497 -0.33 -28.30 38.61
CA PHE A 497 -1.34 -29.17 39.22
C PHE A 497 -2.72 -29.04 38.57
N ALA A 498 -3.17 -27.81 38.31
CA ALA A 498 -4.46 -27.55 37.68
C ALA A 498 -4.42 -27.54 36.14
N GLY A 499 -3.27 -27.74 35.50
CA GLY A 499 -3.13 -27.83 34.04
C GLY A 499 -3.28 -26.51 33.29
N ASN A 500 -3.43 -25.38 33.98
CA ASN A 500 -3.78 -24.09 33.40
C ASN A 500 -2.57 -23.25 32.96
N ALA A 501 -1.34 -23.66 33.30
CA ALA A 501 -0.16 -22.84 33.07
C ALA A 501 0.22 -22.76 31.58
N PHE A 502 0.54 -21.55 31.13
CA PHE A 502 1.19 -21.25 29.85
C PHE A 502 2.30 -20.23 30.09
N THR A 503 3.24 -20.17 29.16
CA THR A 503 4.41 -19.30 29.21
C THR A 503 4.76 -18.81 27.80
N THR A 504 5.90 -18.14 27.66
CA THR A 504 6.41 -17.66 26.39
C THR A 504 7.82 -18.15 26.14
N ASN A 505 8.09 -18.61 24.92
CA ASN A 505 9.44 -18.86 24.43
C ASN A 505 9.87 -17.67 23.58
N SER A 506 10.91 -16.95 24.01
CA SER A 506 11.40 -15.77 23.30
C SER A 506 12.81 -15.98 22.77
N THR A 507 13.01 -15.63 21.50
CA THR A 507 14.27 -15.74 20.79
C THR A 507 14.58 -14.42 20.09
N VAL A 508 15.79 -13.91 20.25
CA VAL A 508 16.26 -12.73 19.51
C VAL A 508 16.85 -13.18 18.19
N ILE A 509 16.38 -12.60 17.09
CA ILE A 509 16.92 -12.83 15.74
C ILE A 509 18.32 -12.23 15.67
N GLN A 510 19.35 -13.06 15.46
CA GLN A 510 20.75 -12.66 15.57
C GLN A 510 21.31 -12.09 14.27
N THR A 511 20.95 -12.70 13.14
CA THR A 511 21.54 -12.40 11.83
C THR A 511 20.50 -12.35 10.71
N THR A 512 20.91 -11.86 9.54
CA THR A 512 20.05 -11.86 8.34
C THR A 512 19.64 -13.28 7.92
N SER A 513 20.46 -14.31 8.11
CA SER A 513 20.08 -15.67 7.72
C SER A 513 18.92 -16.23 8.57
N GLU A 514 18.75 -15.74 9.79
CA GLU A 514 17.61 -16.03 10.67
C GLU A 514 16.41 -15.07 10.46
N GLY A 515 16.62 -13.98 9.71
CA GLY A 515 15.72 -12.83 9.63
C GLY A 515 14.48 -13.01 8.77
N GLU A 516 14.38 -14.09 8.00
CA GLU A 516 13.17 -14.45 7.27
C GLU A 516 12.23 -15.27 8.17
N ARG A 517 11.11 -14.68 8.60
CA ARG A 517 10.18 -15.31 9.56
C ARG A 517 8.77 -15.46 9.02
N GLN A 518 8.15 -16.57 9.38
CA GLN A 518 6.72 -16.84 9.17
C GLN A 518 5.96 -16.56 10.46
N TRP A 519 4.78 -15.96 10.32
CA TRP A 519 3.81 -15.91 11.41
C TRP A 519 3.23 -17.31 11.67
N ASN A 520 2.89 -17.58 12.93
CA ASN A 520 2.30 -18.85 13.35
C ASN A 520 1.09 -18.60 14.25
N ALA A 521 -0.08 -19.03 13.80
CA ALA A 521 -1.33 -18.93 14.55
C ALA A 521 -1.34 -19.85 15.78
N ASP A 522 -0.76 -21.05 15.67
CA ASP A 522 -0.84 -22.08 16.71
C ASP A 522 -0.11 -21.67 18.00
N THR A 523 0.93 -20.85 17.87
CA THR A 523 1.72 -20.31 18.98
C THR A 523 1.45 -18.84 19.24
N ASP A 524 0.46 -18.24 18.57
CA ASP A 524 0.21 -16.79 18.59
C ASP A 524 1.54 -16.00 18.52
N ARG A 525 2.33 -16.30 17.48
CA ARG A 525 3.68 -15.76 17.33
C ARG A 525 3.62 -14.24 17.23
N ARG A 526 4.43 -13.57 18.03
CA ARG A 526 4.52 -12.10 18.09
C ARG A 526 5.96 -11.64 17.90
N TRP A 527 6.13 -10.50 17.25
CA TRP A 527 7.42 -9.82 17.17
C TRP A 527 7.41 -8.55 18.02
N THR A 528 8.49 -8.33 18.76
CA THR A 528 8.74 -7.11 19.51
C THR A 528 10.07 -6.52 19.06
N ILE A 529 10.04 -5.26 18.64
CA ILE A 529 11.23 -4.50 18.30
C ILE A 529 11.72 -3.88 19.59
N ILE A 530 12.92 -4.25 20.01
CA ILE A 530 13.46 -3.89 21.32
C ILE A 530 14.73 -3.07 21.20
N ASN A 531 15.02 -2.27 22.22
CA ASN A 531 16.35 -1.75 22.47
C ASN A 531 16.94 -2.47 23.69
N PRO A 532 17.88 -3.40 23.49
CA PRO A 532 18.42 -4.20 24.58
C PRO A 532 19.28 -3.38 25.56
N ASN A 533 19.72 -2.18 25.17
CA ASN A 533 20.58 -1.32 25.99
C ASN A 533 19.78 -0.53 27.04
N ARG A 534 18.43 -0.54 26.97
CA ARG A 534 17.56 0.11 27.95
C ARG A 534 16.54 -0.85 28.50
N LYS A 535 16.54 -0.97 29.83
CA LYS A 535 15.62 -1.82 30.57
C LYS A 535 14.60 -0.99 31.30
N HIS A 536 13.36 -1.48 31.29
CA HIS A 536 12.32 -0.91 32.12
C HIS A 536 12.60 -1.17 33.60
N TYR A 537 12.47 -0.12 34.41
CA TYR A 537 12.90 -0.12 35.81
C TYR A 537 12.27 -1.22 36.67
N ALA A 538 11.02 -1.62 36.38
CA ALA A 538 10.28 -2.60 37.18
C ALA A 538 10.29 -4.00 36.57
N SER A 539 10.07 -4.12 35.27
CA SER A 539 9.96 -5.44 34.61
C SER A 539 11.33 -6.04 34.27
N GLY A 540 12.39 -5.22 34.26
CA GLY A 540 13.74 -5.62 33.83
C GLY A 540 13.84 -5.97 32.35
N GLN A 541 12.73 -5.88 31.60
CA GLN A 541 12.67 -6.19 30.18
C GLN A 541 13.21 -5.03 29.34
N PRO A 542 13.80 -5.31 28.17
CA PRO A 542 14.12 -4.28 27.19
C PRO A 542 12.91 -3.40 26.87
N VAL A 543 13.13 -2.10 26.68
CA VAL A 543 12.11 -1.20 26.13
C VAL A 543 11.80 -1.64 24.69
N GLY A 544 10.53 -1.59 24.27
CA GLY A 544 10.16 -2.10 22.96
C GLY A 544 8.82 -1.61 22.42
N TYR A 545 8.58 -1.89 21.14
CA TYR A 545 7.28 -1.82 20.49
C TYR A 545 6.90 -3.20 19.95
N LYS A 546 5.75 -3.71 20.37
CA LYS A 546 5.20 -5.00 19.97
C LYS A 546 4.25 -4.84 18.80
N VAL A 547 4.41 -5.70 17.80
CA VAL A 547 3.48 -5.80 16.67
C VAL A 547 2.24 -6.56 17.14
N MET A 548 1.09 -5.92 17.00
CA MET A 548 -0.23 -6.43 17.39
C MET A 548 -1.11 -6.52 16.15
N ASN A 549 -1.89 -7.59 16.07
CA ASN A 549 -2.69 -7.94 14.90
C ASN A 549 -1.84 -8.27 13.67
N CYS A 550 -2.25 -9.31 12.95
CA CYS A 550 -1.36 -10.05 12.09
C CYS A 550 -2.12 -10.52 10.84
N ALA A 551 -2.52 -9.58 9.99
CA ALA A 551 -3.00 -9.86 8.64
C ALA A 551 -1.82 -10.33 7.76
N PHE A 552 -1.22 -11.48 8.10
CA PHE A 552 -0.04 -12.08 7.47
C PHE A 552 -0.43 -13.29 6.61
N PRO A 553 -1.11 -13.09 5.46
CA PRO A 553 -1.42 -14.19 4.56
C PRO A 553 -0.13 -14.79 4.01
N LYS A 554 -0.13 -16.11 3.81
CA LYS A 554 0.95 -16.77 3.06
C LYS A 554 0.77 -16.46 1.56
N LEU A 555 1.87 -16.19 0.86
CA LEU A 555 1.85 -16.17 -0.60
C LEU A 555 1.46 -17.56 -1.12
N LEU A 556 0.39 -17.62 -1.91
CA LEU A 556 -0.15 -18.87 -2.46
C LEU A 556 0.54 -19.27 -3.76
N ALA A 557 1.17 -18.32 -4.46
CA ALA A 557 1.94 -18.60 -5.65
C ALA A 557 3.11 -19.56 -5.36
N GLN A 558 3.19 -20.63 -6.16
CA GLN A 558 4.13 -21.72 -5.95
C GLN A 558 5.60 -21.27 -6.04
N PRO A 559 6.54 -21.97 -5.38
CA PRO A 559 7.97 -21.84 -5.66
C PRO A 559 8.27 -21.90 -7.16
N GLY A 560 9.13 -21.01 -7.66
CA GLY A 560 9.47 -20.90 -9.08
C GLY A 560 8.48 -20.13 -9.96
N SER A 561 7.29 -19.79 -9.45
CA SER A 561 6.31 -18.97 -10.20
C SER A 561 6.85 -17.58 -10.55
N TRP A 562 6.27 -16.97 -11.59
CA TRP A 562 6.60 -15.61 -12.02
C TRP A 562 6.46 -14.58 -10.89
N VAL A 563 5.36 -14.68 -10.13
CA VAL A 563 5.11 -13.85 -8.94
C VAL A 563 6.24 -14.02 -7.92
N ARG A 564 6.53 -15.25 -7.50
CA ARG A 564 7.47 -15.52 -6.41
C ARG A 564 8.92 -15.19 -6.75
N ARG A 565 9.30 -15.26 -8.03
CA ARG A 565 10.63 -14.81 -8.50
C ARG A 565 10.78 -13.29 -8.45
N ARG A 566 9.69 -12.52 -8.60
CA ARG A 566 9.70 -11.05 -8.64
C ARG A 566 9.33 -10.39 -7.30
N ALA A 567 8.53 -11.05 -6.45
CA ALA A 567 8.08 -10.58 -5.14
C ALA A 567 8.71 -11.38 -3.99
N PRO A 568 10.04 -11.24 -3.73
CA PRO A 568 10.69 -11.98 -2.65
C PRO A 568 10.08 -11.65 -1.29
N PHE A 569 9.68 -10.39 -1.05
CA PHE A 569 9.08 -9.96 0.21
C PHE A 569 7.86 -10.81 0.58
N ALA A 570 7.02 -11.13 -0.40
CA ALA A 570 5.73 -11.76 -0.18
C ALA A 570 5.83 -13.20 0.34
N ARG A 571 6.98 -13.88 0.22
CA ARG A 571 7.09 -15.29 0.62
C ARG A 571 7.12 -15.50 2.13
N SER A 572 7.37 -14.45 2.92
CA SER A 572 7.46 -14.48 4.38
C SER A 572 6.82 -13.27 5.05
N SER A 573 6.38 -13.45 6.30
CA SER A 573 5.63 -12.44 7.06
C SER A 573 6.51 -11.28 7.54
N LEU A 574 7.76 -11.58 7.89
CA LEU A 574 8.76 -10.61 8.36
C LEU A 574 10.13 -10.89 7.75
N TRP A 575 10.82 -9.81 7.42
CA TRP A 575 12.24 -9.77 7.04
C TRP A 575 13.00 -8.81 7.95
N VAL A 576 14.10 -9.27 8.53
CA VAL A 576 15.02 -8.44 9.31
C VAL A 576 16.32 -8.26 8.52
N THR A 577 16.60 -7.02 8.13
CA THR A 577 17.81 -6.65 7.38
C THR A 577 18.68 -5.70 8.17
N ARG A 578 19.99 -5.71 7.93
CA ARG A 578 20.90 -4.65 8.38
C ARG A 578 20.55 -3.33 7.67
N PHE A 579 20.57 -2.21 8.38
CA PHE A 579 20.36 -0.90 7.73
C PHE A 579 21.46 -0.62 6.69
N LYS A 580 21.03 -0.17 5.51
CA LYS A 580 21.85 0.51 4.49
C LYS A 580 20.96 1.56 3.82
N GLU A 581 21.56 2.69 3.42
CA GLU A 581 20.84 3.85 2.86
C GLU A 581 20.03 3.51 1.58
N ASP A 582 20.51 2.54 0.80
CA ASP A 582 19.94 2.11 -0.48
C ASP A 582 18.86 1.02 -0.36
N ARG A 583 18.65 0.42 0.82
CA ARG A 583 17.66 -0.65 1.06
C ARG A 583 16.22 -0.12 1.17
N ASN A 584 15.68 0.31 0.04
CA ASN A 584 14.33 0.90 -0.07
C ASN A 584 13.32 -0.02 -0.77
N TRP A 585 13.72 -0.68 -1.86
CA TRP A 585 12.81 -1.39 -2.77
C TRP A 585 12.93 -2.92 -2.67
N PRO A 586 12.07 -3.62 -1.91
CA PRO A 586 12.25 -5.03 -1.62
C PRO A 586 12.11 -5.95 -2.84
N SER A 587 11.52 -5.48 -3.94
CA SER A 587 11.44 -6.15 -5.25
C SER A 587 12.35 -5.52 -6.31
N GLY A 588 13.23 -4.58 -5.91
CA GLY A 588 14.13 -3.85 -6.79
C GLY A 588 13.60 -2.49 -7.27
N LYS A 589 14.52 -1.63 -7.73
CA LYS A 589 14.20 -0.27 -8.19
C LYS A 589 13.36 -0.23 -9.46
N TYR A 590 13.57 -1.16 -10.40
CA TYR A 590 12.88 -1.22 -11.70
C TYR A 590 12.10 -2.53 -11.82
N VAL A 591 10.79 -2.46 -11.64
CA VAL A 591 9.92 -3.64 -11.51
C VAL A 591 9.26 -4.08 -12.83
N PRO A 592 8.73 -3.19 -13.69
CA PRO A 592 8.06 -3.60 -14.91
C PRO A 592 8.91 -4.57 -15.75
N GLN A 593 8.29 -5.66 -16.24
CA GLN A 593 8.91 -6.67 -17.11
C GLN A 593 10.16 -7.39 -16.55
N SER A 594 10.50 -7.19 -15.27
CA SER A 594 11.60 -7.90 -14.64
C SER A 594 11.34 -9.41 -14.65
N GLY A 595 12.33 -10.23 -15.03
CA GLY A 595 12.18 -11.70 -15.00
C GLY A 595 12.22 -12.27 -13.57
N ALA A 596 12.91 -11.56 -12.67
CA ALA A 596 13.05 -11.85 -11.25
C ALA A 596 13.48 -10.57 -10.52
N ALA A 597 13.37 -10.55 -9.19
CA ALA A 597 13.92 -9.47 -8.38
C ALA A 597 15.46 -9.43 -8.50
N PRO A 598 16.07 -8.23 -8.61
CA PRO A 598 17.51 -8.08 -8.77
C PRO A 598 18.27 -8.40 -7.48
N GLU A 599 19.60 -8.45 -7.55
CA GLU A 599 20.46 -8.62 -6.37
C GLU A 599 20.26 -7.48 -5.36
N ASP A 600 20.08 -6.26 -5.83
CA ASP A 600 19.71 -5.12 -4.99
C ASP A 600 18.18 -5.12 -4.70
N SER A 601 17.78 -6.11 -3.92
CA SER A 601 16.42 -6.32 -3.40
C SER A 601 16.52 -7.25 -2.19
N LEU A 602 15.38 -7.62 -1.56
CA LEU A 602 15.40 -8.60 -0.46
C LEU A 602 16.09 -9.91 -0.84
N VAL A 603 16.10 -10.31 -2.12
CA VAL A 603 16.81 -11.53 -2.55
C VAL A 603 18.30 -11.47 -2.23
N GLY A 604 18.98 -10.34 -2.51
CA GLY A 604 20.41 -10.20 -2.23
C GLY A 604 20.69 -9.62 -0.85
N TRP A 605 19.82 -8.76 -0.30
CA TRP A 605 20.02 -8.19 1.05
C TRP A 605 19.97 -9.24 2.16
N MET A 606 19.29 -10.37 1.90
CA MET A 606 19.21 -11.51 2.82
C MET A 606 20.31 -12.54 2.59
N LYS A 607 21.19 -12.36 1.59
CA LYS A 607 22.35 -13.25 1.41
C LYS A 607 23.43 -12.92 2.43
N GLY A 608 24.07 -13.97 2.92
CA GLY A 608 25.08 -13.86 3.96
C GLY A 608 24.46 -13.81 5.35
N ASP A 609 25.26 -13.39 6.32
CA ASP A 609 24.97 -13.53 7.74
C ASP A 609 25.34 -12.24 8.49
N GLU A 610 24.84 -11.10 8.01
CA GLU A 610 25.06 -9.80 8.66
C GLU A 610 24.37 -9.83 10.05
N LYS A 611 25.07 -9.38 11.10
CA LYS A 611 24.48 -9.25 12.43
C LYS A 611 23.34 -8.23 12.43
N VAL A 612 22.21 -8.56 13.04
CA VAL A 612 21.03 -7.70 13.21
C VAL A 612 20.59 -7.54 14.67
N ASP A 613 21.20 -8.25 15.61
CA ASP A 613 20.98 -8.02 17.05
C ASP A 613 21.78 -6.83 17.59
N ASN A 614 21.08 -5.88 18.20
CA ASN A 614 21.59 -4.66 18.81
C ASN A 614 22.29 -3.74 17.80
N GLU A 615 21.61 -3.51 16.69
CA GLU A 615 22.15 -2.95 15.48
C GLU A 615 21.14 -2.01 14.80
N ASP A 616 21.58 -1.13 13.91
CA ASP A 616 20.67 -0.41 13.03
C ASP A 616 20.11 -1.37 11.97
N ILE A 617 18.79 -1.46 11.85
CA ILE A 617 18.06 -2.49 11.11
C ILE A 617 16.93 -1.88 10.28
N ILE A 618 16.46 -2.61 9.28
CA ILE A 618 15.22 -2.31 8.54
C ILE A 618 14.36 -3.57 8.52
N LEU A 619 13.09 -3.41 8.84
CA LEU A 619 12.09 -4.46 8.85
C LEU A 619 11.16 -4.31 7.65
N PHE A 620 10.87 -5.44 7.00
CA PHE A 620 9.81 -5.52 5.98
C PHE A 620 8.75 -6.51 6.44
N PHE A 621 7.54 -6.03 6.68
CA PHE A 621 6.39 -6.86 7.03
C PHE A 621 5.52 -7.09 5.78
N THR A 622 5.10 -8.32 5.55
CA THR A 622 4.18 -8.66 4.44
C THR A 622 2.75 -8.74 4.95
N ILE A 623 2.01 -7.64 4.86
CA ILE A 623 0.62 -7.56 5.31
C ILE A 623 -0.32 -7.74 4.13
N GLY A 624 -1.54 -8.25 4.34
CA GLY A 624 -2.46 -8.43 3.21
C GLY A 624 -3.71 -9.23 3.49
N THR A 625 -4.42 -9.57 2.41
CA THR A 625 -5.61 -10.43 2.43
C THR A 625 -5.65 -11.39 1.24
N ASN A 626 -6.39 -12.49 1.40
CA ASN A 626 -6.77 -13.38 0.31
C ASN A 626 -8.21 -13.04 -0.07
N HIS A 627 -8.39 -12.40 -1.23
CA HIS A 627 -9.71 -11.98 -1.68
C HIS A 627 -10.36 -13.08 -2.52
N ILE A 628 -11.41 -13.66 -1.96
CA ILE A 628 -12.36 -14.52 -2.65
C ILE A 628 -13.59 -13.64 -2.93
N PRO A 629 -13.73 -13.05 -4.14
CA PRO A 629 -14.80 -12.10 -4.41
C PRO A 629 -16.16 -12.70 -4.17
N ARG A 630 -17.10 -11.87 -3.71
CA ARG A 630 -18.49 -12.25 -3.48
C ARG A 630 -19.43 -11.34 -4.27
N PRO A 631 -20.68 -11.75 -4.54
CA PRO A 631 -21.64 -10.87 -5.19
C PRO A 631 -21.83 -9.52 -4.47
N GLU A 632 -21.69 -9.46 -3.15
CA GLU A 632 -21.78 -8.20 -2.39
C GLU A 632 -20.62 -7.23 -2.64
N ASP A 633 -19.54 -7.68 -3.29
CA ASP A 633 -18.42 -6.84 -3.70
C ASP A 633 -18.70 -6.16 -5.07
N TRP A 634 -19.85 -6.45 -5.69
CA TRP A 634 -20.28 -5.92 -6.99
C TRP A 634 -21.56 -5.08 -6.84
N PRO A 635 -21.73 -3.97 -7.59
CA PRO A 635 -20.80 -3.41 -8.60
C PRO A 635 -19.68 -2.53 -8.06
N VAL A 636 -19.72 -2.18 -6.78
CA VAL A 636 -18.66 -1.46 -6.08
C VAL A 636 -18.48 -2.10 -4.70
N MET A 637 -17.24 -2.41 -4.35
CA MET A 637 -16.90 -3.20 -3.19
C MET A 637 -16.95 -2.36 -1.90
N PRO A 638 -17.71 -2.79 -0.87
CA PRO A 638 -17.61 -2.23 0.46
C PRO A 638 -16.18 -2.35 1.00
N ALA A 639 -15.73 -1.36 1.77
CA ALA A 639 -14.36 -1.32 2.25
C ALA A 639 -13.97 -2.55 3.09
N ASP A 640 -13.05 -3.39 2.58
CA ASP A 640 -12.37 -4.44 3.36
C ASP A 640 -11.16 -3.83 4.08
N MET A 641 -10.99 -4.12 5.37
CA MET A 641 -10.07 -3.39 6.24
C MET A 641 -9.04 -4.32 6.90
N MET A 642 -7.76 -3.99 6.74
CA MET A 642 -6.66 -4.64 7.44
C MET A 642 -5.90 -3.65 8.32
N ARG A 643 -5.45 -4.10 9.49
CA ARG A 643 -4.75 -3.26 10.47
C ARG A 643 -3.53 -3.96 11.03
N VAL A 644 -2.45 -3.19 11.20
CA VAL A 644 -1.29 -3.59 12.00
C VAL A 644 -0.97 -2.47 12.99
N THR A 645 -1.01 -2.81 14.27
CA THR A 645 -0.82 -1.84 15.36
C THR A 645 0.52 -2.12 16.05
N PHE A 646 1.30 -1.08 16.32
CA PHE A 646 2.54 -1.16 17.08
C PHE A 646 2.31 -0.53 18.45
N LYS A 647 2.40 -1.35 19.51
CA LYS A 647 2.14 -0.91 20.87
C LYS A 647 3.41 -0.83 21.71
N PRO A 648 3.60 0.23 22.51
CA PRO A 648 4.72 0.30 23.44
C PRO A 648 4.63 -0.83 24.48
N VAL A 649 5.73 -1.53 24.71
CA VAL A 649 5.87 -2.55 25.76
C VAL A 649 7.13 -2.27 26.56
N SER A 650 6.99 -2.10 27.87
CA SER A 650 8.12 -1.69 28.74
C SER A 650 8.78 -0.36 28.35
N PHE A 651 8.25 0.37 27.36
CA PHE A 651 8.84 1.63 26.86
C PHE A 651 8.66 2.77 27.86
N PHE A 652 7.42 2.98 28.32
CA PHE A 652 7.09 3.99 29.32
C PHE A 652 7.16 3.42 30.73
N ARG A 653 7.36 4.29 31.72
CA ARG A 653 7.36 3.92 33.15
C ARG A 653 6.00 3.39 33.62
N GLN A 654 4.93 3.94 33.07
CA GLN A 654 3.54 3.61 33.35
C GLN A 654 2.70 4.00 32.13
N ASN A 655 1.37 3.90 32.24
CA ASN A 655 0.47 4.37 31.19
C ASN A 655 0.81 5.84 30.83
N PRO A 656 1.26 6.14 29.59
CA PRO A 656 1.66 7.49 29.19
C PRO A 656 0.48 8.45 28.98
N ALA A 657 -0.75 7.92 29.01
CA ALA A 657 -1.99 8.67 28.83
C ALA A 657 -2.66 9.12 30.14
N LEU A 658 -1.97 9.01 31.29
CA LEU A 658 -2.52 9.43 32.58
C LEU A 658 -2.66 10.95 32.72
N ASP A 659 -1.93 11.73 31.92
CA ASP A 659 -2.03 13.18 31.88
C ASP A 659 -3.02 13.69 30.81
N VAL A 660 -3.71 12.78 30.11
CA VAL A 660 -4.80 13.16 29.21
C VAL A 660 -6.01 13.59 30.06
N PRO A 661 -6.53 14.82 29.89
CA PRO A 661 -7.63 15.32 30.69
C PRO A 661 -8.88 14.45 30.57
N SER A 662 -9.53 14.20 31.71
CA SER A 662 -10.88 13.64 31.74
C SER A 662 -11.87 14.76 31.50
N THR A 663 -12.20 15.00 30.23
CA THR A 663 -13.26 15.95 29.86
C THR A 663 -14.58 15.20 29.69
N SER A 664 -15.61 15.61 30.45
CA SER A 664 -16.99 15.31 30.06
C SER A 664 -17.26 16.01 28.72
N ALA A 665 -17.67 15.26 27.70
CA ALA A 665 -18.02 15.83 26.41
C ALA A 665 -19.32 16.63 26.56
N GLN A 666 -19.22 17.97 26.62
CA GLN A 666 -20.36 18.87 26.85
C GLN A 666 -21.45 18.79 25.78
N GLY A 667 -21.19 18.11 24.65
CA GLY A 667 -22.16 17.87 23.57
C GLY A 667 -22.86 16.50 23.61
N SER A 668 -22.53 15.61 24.54
CA SER A 668 -23.23 14.32 24.65
C SER A 668 -24.61 14.49 25.29
N MET A 669 -25.65 14.00 24.64
CA MET A 669 -27.04 14.07 25.10
C MET A 669 -27.69 12.69 25.03
N TYR A 670 -28.77 12.47 25.80
CA TYR A 670 -29.58 11.27 25.64
C TYR A 670 -30.25 11.27 24.26
N ALA A 671 -30.16 10.14 23.55
CA ALA A 671 -30.80 9.99 22.24
C ALA A 671 -32.32 10.23 22.27
N PHE A 672 -32.94 10.05 23.44
CA PHE A 672 -34.39 10.20 23.66
C PHE A 672 -34.73 11.20 24.80
N GLY A 673 -33.90 12.23 25.01
CA GLY A 673 -34.18 13.36 25.90
C GLY A 673 -33.74 13.18 27.36
N ALA A 674 -34.24 12.17 28.06
CA ALA A 674 -33.87 11.87 29.46
C ALA A 674 -33.39 10.43 29.61
N ALA A 675 -32.57 10.17 30.65
CA ALA A 675 -32.28 8.81 31.09
C ALA A 675 -33.58 8.17 31.60
N GLN A 676 -34.27 7.43 30.74
CA GLN A 676 -35.42 6.61 31.17
C GLN A 676 -34.91 5.47 32.06
N GLU A 677 -35.47 5.33 33.26
CA GLU A 677 -35.10 4.25 34.20
C GLU A 677 -35.38 2.84 33.66
N HIS A 678 -36.16 2.68 32.59
CA HIS A 678 -36.33 1.42 31.90
C HIS A 678 -36.63 1.66 30.42
N VAL A 679 -35.73 1.21 29.53
CA VAL A 679 -36.10 1.00 28.12
C VAL A 679 -36.96 -0.26 28.10
N GLY A 680 -38.29 -0.07 28.12
CA GLY A 680 -39.24 -1.16 27.92
C GLY A 680 -38.99 -1.79 26.57
N VAL A 681 -38.43 -3.00 26.56
CA VAL A 681 -38.48 -3.89 25.41
C VAL A 681 -39.97 -4.10 25.14
N SER A 682 -40.45 -3.67 23.97
CA SER A 682 -41.81 -3.94 23.56
C SER A 682 -42.00 -5.46 23.51
N SER A 683 -42.69 -6.00 24.50
CA SER A 683 -43.31 -7.31 24.35
C SER A 683 -44.32 -7.18 23.23
N HIS A 684 -44.07 -7.86 22.11
CA HIS A 684 -45.16 -8.23 21.21
C HIS A 684 -46.15 -9.07 22.02
N SER A 685 -47.30 -8.48 22.33
CA SER A 685 -48.48 -9.18 22.82
C SER A 685 -49.57 -9.07 21.77
N ASP A 686 -49.96 -10.25 21.31
CA ASP A 686 -51.12 -10.69 20.52
C ASP A 686 -51.12 -10.49 18.99
#